data_AF-A0AAN6UB72-F1
#
_entry.id   AF-A0AAN6UB72-F1
#
_cell.length_a   1.000
_cell.length_b   1.000
_cell.length_c   1.000
_cell.angle_alpha   90.00
_cell.angle_beta   90.00
_cell.angle_gamma   90.00
#
_symmetry.space_group_name_H-M   'P 1'
#
loop_
_entity.id
_entity.type
_entity.pdbx_description
1 polymer ?
#
loop_
_entity_poly.entity_id
_entity_poly.type
_entity_poly.pdbx_seq_one_letter_code
_entity_poly.pdbx_strand_id
1 'polypeptide(L)'
;MQKYIPDRESEDLNQPSLASHLTSPESSDSPKRNSDPVDTPPPAYSARAPSDACYAHNAIENQAVSLTAAFEDLVLSDLPVDPSVDTCLAHLKLLFAIQWMKEDVGFADGLWGLWDAQAGPMDPVHRRRPEKVKKEKDEPEPSAEEKLREENLKTLSLIREKRWALFIARAVHRYETWWKSLMDVFPQRPLSEADMEIPGFVMYEGFPTDRKAVFRWREDMLPPLDVLMVWHTHMLNPRAFLEDAMLAGLRDFWNTGMPWRLIDKAIDTDFNYTVSYECKANWTRKTGLAWSNEDDPLTKAVKCPGCSTSMQIPWTTCGLPADHRSKKPLDLKAGNKPPPDLSGHGFGDGDLMHICPGCGVVIRKELLSVAKFVGDFKLLLGPKSRPMPGTVLCPKTGKPTTSATPPLPSAHTFPNRLLKSDWNSVRTKILDLTTFRENKNPTMDDVRKAIEVFLRDPSSVSLINGPFTRTYQLPVESRIAVRKMMSRYWENFSLFALDLCGAVMRQGIFVEKMCRLDWLHSPAARDTMERLLTKYKRFMDIMQASQGQLLVPTLDVDLAWHTHQMSPSKYYCYTVTKLSRFVDHDDKIDEAKLSEQFEWTSKTYQEMYGEVYSECTCWYCETIRSEHISGLGKIFSPKLSKQGKIAESFHTSGAASLRTCAPTPCQPHPNDN
;
A
#
# COMPACT_ATOMS: atom_id res chain seq x y z
N MET A 1 -23.74 26.48 6.14
CA MET A 1 -22.67 25.56 5.73
C MET A 1 -22.14 24.63 6.84
N GLN A 2 -22.84 24.44 7.97
CA GLN A 2 -22.65 23.25 8.83
C GLN A 2 -23.11 21.93 8.16
N LYS A 3 -23.66 22.04 6.94
CA LYS A 3 -24.04 20.97 6.00
C LYS A 3 -23.12 20.84 4.78
N TYR A 4 -21.97 21.52 4.75
CA TYR A 4 -21.13 21.58 3.53
C TYR A 4 -19.74 20.99 3.66
N ILE A 5 -19.34 20.55 4.86
CA ILE A 5 -18.31 19.53 5.08
C ILE A 5 -18.71 18.79 6.38
N PRO A 6 -19.31 17.60 6.31
CA PRO A 6 -19.08 16.58 7.31
C PRO A 6 -17.88 15.72 6.90
N ASP A 7 -17.32 15.06 7.91
CA ASP A 7 -16.17 14.17 7.84
C ASP A 7 -16.28 13.04 6.80
N ARG A 8 -15.10 12.59 6.40
CA ARG A 8 -14.76 11.39 5.63
C ARG A 8 -15.15 11.40 4.15
N GLU A 9 -14.12 11.10 3.36
CA GLU A 9 -14.13 10.97 1.91
C GLU A 9 -15.05 9.82 1.50
N SER A 10 -16.18 10.16 0.88
CA SER A 10 -16.87 9.27 -0.06
C SER A 10 -17.29 10.11 -1.28
N GLU A 11 -16.70 9.81 -2.43
CA GLU A 11 -17.19 10.30 -3.71
C GLU A 11 -18.44 9.48 -4.07
N ASP A 12 -19.62 10.10 -4.08
CA ASP A 12 -20.81 9.52 -4.72
C ASP A 12 -21.64 10.56 -5.48
N LEU A 13 -22.03 10.16 -6.69
CA LEU A 13 -22.96 10.82 -7.59
C LEU A 13 -24.32 10.14 -7.45
N ASN A 14 -25.35 10.93 -7.11
CA ASN A 14 -26.76 10.51 -6.99
C ASN A 14 -27.32 9.79 -8.24
N GLN A 15 -28.13 8.74 -8.02
CA GLN A 15 -29.24 8.32 -8.89
C GLN A 15 -30.50 7.96 -8.07
N PRO A 16 -31.73 8.10 -8.65
CA PRO A 16 -33.00 7.98 -7.92
C PRO A 16 -33.57 6.55 -7.87
N SER A 17 -34.13 6.17 -6.73
CA SER A 17 -34.76 4.87 -6.47
C SER A 17 -36.16 4.72 -7.09
N LEU A 18 -36.42 3.57 -7.71
CA LEU A 18 -37.77 3.05 -7.99
C LEU A 18 -38.00 1.81 -7.12
N ALA A 19 -39.08 1.85 -6.34
CA ALA A 19 -39.52 0.78 -5.45
C ALA A 19 -40.42 -0.22 -6.19
N SER A 20 -40.28 -1.51 -5.90
CA SER A 20 -41.37 -2.48 -6.02
C SER A 20 -41.18 -3.67 -5.08
N HIS A 21 -42.26 -3.93 -4.34
CA HIS A 21 -42.54 -5.01 -3.39
C HIS A 21 -42.23 -6.44 -3.90
N LEU A 22 -41.94 -7.38 -2.98
CA LEU A 22 -42.80 -8.56 -2.68
C LEU A 22 -42.27 -9.43 -1.52
N THR A 23 -43.14 -9.54 -0.51
CA THR A 23 -43.41 -10.57 0.53
C THR A 23 -43.51 -12.00 -0.02
N SER A 24 -43.32 -13.17 0.64
CA SER A 24 -42.99 -13.65 2.00
C SER A 24 -42.60 -15.18 1.87
N PRO A 25 -42.92 -16.13 2.79
CA PRO A 25 -41.98 -16.82 3.71
C PRO A 25 -42.01 -18.38 3.60
N GLU A 26 -41.38 -19.09 4.57
CA GLU A 26 -41.66 -20.46 5.15
C GLU A 26 -40.34 -21.22 5.42
N SER A 27 -39.90 -21.47 6.68
CA SER A 27 -40.31 -22.47 7.70
C SER A 27 -40.27 -23.94 7.21
N SER A 28 -39.24 -24.71 7.59
CA SER A 28 -39.17 -25.63 8.75
C SER A 28 -39.47 -27.08 8.37
N ASP A 29 -38.55 -27.99 8.69
CA ASP A 29 -38.71 -29.12 9.63
C ASP A 29 -37.90 -30.37 9.22
N SER A 30 -37.36 -31.04 10.22
CA SER A 30 -36.71 -32.36 10.16
C SER A 30 -37.49 -33.30 11.08
N PRO A 31 -37.39 -34.67 11.01
CA PRO A 31 -36.40 -35.36 11.85
C PRO A 31 -35.99 -36.84 11.50
N LYS A 32 -34.77 -37.20 11.95
CA LYS A 32 -34.27 -38.42 12.67
C LYS A 32 -34.77 -39.86 12.35
N ARG A 33 -33.85 -40.86 12.26
CA ARG A 33 -33.35 -41.75 13.37
C ARG A 33 -32.51 -42.97 12.90
N ASN A 34 -31.45 -43.27 13.70
CA ASN A 34 -30.87 -44.56 14.20
C ASN A 34 -30.59 -45.73 13.22
N SER A 35 -29.54 -46.57 13.34
CA SER A 35 -28.85 -47.18 14.50
C SER A 35 -27.57 -47.96 14.09
N ASP A 36 -26.51 -47.94 14.92
CA ASP A 36 -25.43 -48.96 14.99
C ASP A 36 -25.93 -50.23 15.74
N PRO A 37 -25.21 -51.38 15.79
CA PRO A 37 -24.12 -51.56 16.81
C PRO A 37 -23.02 -52.65 16.59
N VAL A 38 -22.04 -52.66 17.51
CA VAL A 38 -21.13 -53.75 18.02
C VAL A 38 -19.92 -54.14 17.14
N ASP A 39 -18.61 -54.08 17.49
CA ASP A 39 -17.74 -54.06 18.70
C ASP A 39 -17.02 -55.42 19.01
N THR A 40 -15.69 -55.33 19.23
CA THR A 40 -14.72 -56.23 19.92
C THR A 40 -13.50 -56.88 19.18
N PRO A 41 -12.32 -57.02 19.86
CA PRO A 41 -10.92 -57.04 19.32
C PRO A 41 -10.13 -58.35 19.69
N PRO A 42 -8.81 -58.35 19.99
CA PRO A 42 -7.56 -58.31 19.19
C PRO A 42 -6.77 -59.67 19.25
N PRO A 43 -5.46 -59.76 18.88
CA PRO A 43 -4.40 -59.66 19.91
C PRO A 43 -3.03 -59.09 19.44
N ALA A 44 -2.16 -58.81 20.43
CA ALA A 44 -0.76 -58.38 20.29
C ALA A 44 0.23 -59.50 20.72
N TYR A 45 1.44 -59.58 20.14
CA TYR A 45 2.74 -59.58 20.86
C TYR A 45 3.99 -59.78 19.95
N SER A 46 5.06 -59.08 20.36
CA SER A 46 6.50 -59.43 20.34
C SER A 46 7.41 -59.14 19.12
N ALA A 47 8.60 -58.65 19.50
CA ALA A 47 9.70 -58.15 18.70
C ALA A 47 10.75 -59.21 18.34
N ARG A 48 11.43 -59.05 17.19
CA ARG A 48 12.84 -59.42 16.98
C ARG A 48 13.38 -58.85 15.66
N ALA A 49 14.54 -58.20 15.72
CA ALA A 49 15.40 -57.98 14.55
C ALA A 49 16.19 -59.27 14.23
N PRO A 50 16.52 -59.51 12.95
CA PRO A 50 17.94 -59.63 12.62
C PRO A 50 18.36 -59.00 11.28
N SER A 51 19.67 -58.76 11.26
CA SER A 51 20.64 -58.27 10.28
C SER A 51 20.64 -58.90 8.87
N ASP A 52 21.13 -58.07 7.93
CA ASP A 52 22.00 -58.37 6.79
C ASP A 52 21.65 -59.50 5.81
N ALA A 53 21.13 -59.13 4.63
CA ALA A 53 21.60 -59.65 3.35
C ALA A 53 21.18 -58.74 2.19
N CYS A 54 22.18 -58.27 1.46
CA CYS A 54 22.17 -57.49 0.22
C CYS A 54 21.31 -58.06 -0.92
N TYR A 55 20.56 -57.20 -1.61
CA TYR A 55 20.36 -57.27 -3.08
C TYR A 55 20.16 -55.85 -3.64
N ALA A 56 20.91 -55.56 -4.70
CA ALA A 56 20.99 -54.27 -5.39
C ALA A 56 19.77 -53.97 -6.28
N HIS A 57 19.70 -52.69 -6.67
CA HIS A 57 18.85 -52.07 -7.71
C HIS A 57 17.38 -51.77 -7.34
N ASN A 58 17.14 -50.55 -6.84
CA ASN A 58 16.74 -49.43 -7.70
C ASN A 58 16.68 -48.15 -6.86
N ALA A 59 17.68 -47.28 -7.06
CA ALA A 59 17.57 -45.89 -6.65
C ALA A 59 16.49 -45.24 -7.52
N ILE A 60 15.27 -45.17 -7.01
CA ILE A 60 14.34 -44.13 -7.44
C ILE A 60 14.87 -42.86 -6.79
N GLU A 61 15.67 -42.11 -7.54
CA GLU A 61 15.96 -40.72 -7.22
C GLU A 61 14.63 -40.01 -6.99
N ASN A 62 14.36 -39.66 -5.72
CA ASN A 62 13.40 -38.64 -5.38
C ASN A 62 13.89 -37.33 -6.00
N GLN A 63 13.49 -37.06 -7.25
CA GLN A 63 13.48 -35.72 -7.80
C GLN A 63 12.53 -34.88 -6.93
N ALA A 64 13.08 -34.23 -5.91
CA ALA A 64 12.43 -33.13 -5.23
C ALA A 64 12.05 -32.11 -6.31
N VAL A 65 10.75 -31.90 -6.53
CA VAL A 65 10.29 -30.77 -7.34
C VAL A 65 10.84 -29.53 -6.64
N SER A 66 11.72 -28.79 -7.31
CA SER A 66 12.21 -27.52 -6.79
C SER A 66 10.99 -26.61 -6.62
N LEU A 67 10.66 -26.29 -5.36
CA LEU A 67 9.55 -25.39 -4.99
C LEU A 67 9.81 -23.96 -5.45
N THR A 68 11.06 -23.66 -5.83
CA THR A 68 11.54 -22.37 -6.31
C THR A 68 11.61 -22.32 -7.84
N ALA A 69 11.46 -23.45 -8.53
CA ALA A 69 11.56 -23.56 -10.00
C ALA A 69 10.61 -22.62 -10.76
N ALA A 70 9.48 -22.24 -10.16
CA ALA A 70 8.54 -21.31 -10.78
C ALA A 70 9.16 -19.93 -11.04
N PHE A 71 10.13 -19.50 -10.23
CA PHE A 71 10.67 -18.15 -10.22
C PHE A 71 12.21 -18.07 -10.16
N GLU A 72 12.91 -19.18 -10.38
CA GLU A 72 14.38 -19.21 -10.52
C GLU A 72 14.85 -18.56 -11.84
N ASP A 73 14.15 -18.82 -12.94
CA ASP A 73 14.53 -18.38 -14.29
C ASP A 73 13.45 -17.48 -14.92
N LEU A 74 13.29 -16.27 -14.41
CA LEU A 74 12.31 -15.29 -14.94
C LEU A 74 12.85 -14.54 -16.16
N VAL A 75 12.04 -14.40 -17.21
CA VAL A 75 12.38 -13.63 -18.41
C VAL A 75 11.80 -12.22 -18.29
N LEU A 76 12.64 -11.30 -17.82
CA LEU A 76 12.24 -9.92 -17.49
C LEU A 76 12.86 -8.89 -18.44
N SER A 77 12.02 -7.95 -18.90
CA SER A 77 12.42 -6.85 -19.78
C SER A 77 13.03 -5.68 -18.99
N ASP A 78 14.04 -5.02 -19.57
CA ASP A 78 14.56 -3.73 -19.07
C ASP A 78 13.67 -2.54 -19.47
N LEU A 79 12.75 -2.75 -20.41
CA LEU A 79 11.77 -1.76 -20.88
C LEU A 79 10.41 -1.98 -20.21
N PRO A 80 9.61 -0.92 -20.02
CA PRO A 80 8.26 -1.03 -19.48
C PRO A 80 7.38 -1.88 -20.40
N VAL A 81 6.66 -2.83 -19.82
CA VAL A 81 5.80 -3.79 -20.51
C VAL A 81 4.46 -3.96 -19.78
N ASP A 82 3.45 -4.44 -20.51
CA ASP A 82 2.21 -4.91 -19.90
C ASP A 82 2.48 -6.15 -19.01
N PRO A 83 1.63 -6.45 -18.02
CA PRO A 83 1.81 -7.60 -17.14
C PRO A 83 1.92 -8.92 -17.91
N SER A 84 2.88 -9.73 -17.47
CA SER A 84 3.16 -11.09 -17.91
C SER A 84 3.31 -12.01 -16.71
N VAL A 85 3.30 -13.33 -16.96
CA VAL A 85 3.52 -14.34 -15.91
C VAL A 85 4.78 -14.04 -15.12
N ASP A 86 5.89 -13.77 -15.81
CA ASP A 86 7.20 -13.58 -15.19
C ASP A 86 7.25 -12.29 -14.37
N THR A 87 6.63 -11.20 -14.84
CA THR A 87 6.55 -9.96 -14.06
C THR A 87 5.65 -10.11 -12.82
N CYS A 88 4.59 -10.91 -12.88
CA CYS A 88 3.75 -11.19 -11.70
C CYS A 88 4.50 -12.03 -10.66
N LEU A 89 5.30 -13.01 -11.10
CA LEU A 89 6.16 -13.81 -10.21
C LEU A 89 7.28 -12.98 -9.58
N ALA A 90 7.94 -12.12 -10.37
CA ALA A 90 8.93 -11.16 -9.85
C ALA A 90 8.31 -10.21 -8.82
N HIS A 91 7.06 -9.78 -9.05
CA HIS A 91 6.32 -8.97 -8.10
C HIS A 91 6.04 -9.73 -6.80
N LEU A 92 5.52 -10.96 -6.86
CA LEU A 92 5.35 -11.79 -5.66
C LEU A 92 6.66 -11.95 -4.89
N LYS A 93 7.77 -12.20 -5.57
CA LYS A 93 9.10 -12.30 -4.96
C LYS A 93 9.49 -11.03 -4.18
N LEU A 94 9.19 -9.85 -4.73
CA LEU A 94 9.34 -8.57 -4.01
C LEU A 94 8.42 -8.46 -2.79
N LEU A 95 7.16 -8.89 -2.90
CA LEU A 95 6.21 -8.86 -1.76
C LEU A 95 6.69 -9.75 -0.61
N PHE A 96 7.22 -10.94 -0.91
CA PHE A 96 7.81 -11.82 0.09
C PHE A 96 9.02 -11.17 0.79
N ALA A 97 9.92 -10.53 0.05
CA ALA A 97 11.04 -9.81 0.64
C ALA A 97 10.58 -8.68 1.57
N ILE A 98 9.55 -7.92 1.19
CA ILE A 98 8.95 -6.86 2.02
C ILE A 98 8.33 -7.45 3.30
N GLN A 99 7.62 -8.57 3.19
CA GLN A 99 7.02 -9.24 4.35
C GLN A 99 8.08 -9.75 5.33
N TRP A 100 9.18 -10.33 4.82
CA TRP A 100 10.30 -10.78 5.66
C TRP A 100 10.95 -9.60 6.39
N MET A 101 11.20 -8.49 5.70
CA MET A 101 11.73 -7.28 6.34
C MET A 101 10.79 -6.76 7.44
N LYS A 102 9.47 -6.78 7.24
CA LYS A 102 8.48 -6.42 8.27
C LYS A 102 8.59 -7.34 9.49
N GLU A 103 8.73 -8.65 9.27
CA GLU A 103 8.94 -9.62 10.34
C GLU A 103 10.24 -9.35 11.10
N ASP A 104 11.37 -9.22 10.40
CA ASP A 104 12.69 -8.97 11.00
C ASP A 104 12.68 -7.72 11.88
N VAL A 105 12.09 -6.62 11.41
CA VAL A 105 11.93 -5.38 12.19
C VAL A 105 11.05 -5.59 13.42
N GLY A 106 9.95 -6.35 13.28
CA GLY A 106 9.09 -6.69 14.40
C GLY A 106 9.82 -7.50 15.46
N PHE A 107 10.61 -8.48 15.07
CA PHE A 107 11.35 -9.38 15.97
C PHE A 107 12.70 -8.85 16.46
N ALA A 108 13.16 -7.69 15.98
CA ALA A 108 14.36 -7.01 16.46
C ALA A 108 14.18 -6.44 17.89
N ASP A 109 14.39 -7.27 18.90
CA ASP A 109 14.25 -6.88 20.31
C ASP A 109 15.19 -5.71 20.67
N GLY A 110 14.65 -4.72 21.37
CA GLY A 110 15.35 -3.52 21.79
C GLY A 110 15.53 -2.45 20.71
N LEU A 111 15.10 -2.67 19.46
CA LEU A 111 15.23 -1.69 18.40
C LEU A 111 14.56 -0.36 18.78
N TRP A 112 15.35 0.72 18.78
CA TRP A 112 14.98 2.07 19.25
C TRP A 112 14.46 2.14 20.69
N GLY A 113 14.93 1.26 21.57
CA GLY A 113 14.56 1.23 22.99
C GLY A 113 13.16 0.66 23.25
N LEU A 114 12.56 0.02 22.26
CA LEU A 114 11.32 -0.74 22.39
C LEU A 114 11.72 -2.20 22.67
N TRP A 115 11.49 -2.69 23.89
CA TRP A 115 11.92 -4.03 24.33
C TRP A 115 10.74 -4.97 24.52
N ASP A 116 10.85 -6.22 24.05
CA ASP A 116 9.82 -7.26 24.19
C ASP A 116 9.51 -7.54 25.68
N ALA A 117 10.50 -7.38 26.56
CA ALA A 117 10.35 -7.52 28.01
C ALA A 117 9.34 -6.54 28.62
N GLN A 118 8.98 -5.45 27.94
CA GLN A 118 7.95 -4.52 28.40
C GLN A 118 6.55 -5.13 28.39
N ALA A 119 6.33 -6.16 27.55
CA ALA A 119 5.08 -6.89 27.45
C ALA A 119 4.81 -7.82 28.66
N GLY A 120 5.79 -8.07 29.52
CA GLY A 120 5.65 -8.93 30.70
C GLY A 120 6.32 -10.30 30.54
N PRO A 121 6.11 -11.22 31.51
CA PRO A 121 6.65 -12.57 31.44
C PRO A 121 6.12 -13.30 30.20
N MET A 122 7.03 -13.80 29.37
CA MET A 122 6.73 -14.48 28.11
C MET A 122 7.63 -15.70 27.96
N ASP A 123 7.05 -16.78 27.44
CA ASP A 123 7.78 -17.99 27.04
C ASP A 123 8.84 -17.62 25.97
N PRO A 124 10.08 -18.13 26.07
CA PRO A 124 11.10 -17.98 25.04
C PRO A 124 10.63 -18.26 23.60
N VAL A 125 9.67 -19.17 23.40
CA VAL A 125 9.11 -19.48 22.08
C VAL A 125 8.43 -18.27 21.43
N HIS A 126 7.81 -17.38 22.21
CA HIS A 126 7.11 -16.19 21.72
C HIS A 126 8.04 -14.99 21.45
N ARG A 127 9.29 -15.08 21.91
CA ARG A 127 10.36 -14.10 21.62
C ARG A 127 11.07 -14.38 20.29
N ARG A 128 10.86 -15.56 19.71
CA ARG A 128 11.40 -15.97 18.41
C ARG A 128 10.27 -16.05 17.39
N ARG A 129 10.63 -16.09 16.10
CA ARG A 129 9.69 -16.36 15.02
C ARG A 129 8.91 -17.65 15.37
N PRO A 130 7.57 -17.62 15.41
CA PRO A 130 6.81 -18.78 15.86
C PRO A 130 6.92 -19.96 14.87
N GLU A 131 7.32 -21.13 15.36
CA GLU A 131 7.02 -22.41 14.72
C GLU A 131 5.64 -22.90 15.20
N LYS A 132 4.80 -23.40 14.28
CA LYS A 132 3.39 -23.68 14.56
C LYS A 132 3.22 -24.77 15.62
N VAL A 133 2.58 -24.44 16.74
CA VAL A 133 1.95 -25.40 17.65
C VAL A 133 0.46 -25.52 17.30
N LYS A 134 -0.03 -26.75 17.14
CA LYS A 134 -1.46 -27.03 16.95
C LYS A 134 -2.22 -26.64 18.22
N LYS A 135 -3.22 -25.76 18.10
CA LYS A 135 -4.23 -25.56 19.15
C LYS A 135 -5.29 -26.64 19.01
N GLU A 136 -5.44 -27.46 20.04
CA GLU A 136 -6.61 -28.32 20.20
C GLU A 136 -7.80 -27.46 20.63
N LYS A 137 -8.98 -27.80 20.13
CA LYS A 137 -10.25 -27.14 20.45
C LYS A 137 -10.96 -27.98 21.49
N ASP A 138 -11.09 -27.43 22.69
CA ASP A 138 -12.25 -27.47 23.59
C ASP A 138 -11.74 -27.18 25.00
N GLU A 139 -11.73 -25.90 25.40
CA GLU A 139 -11.33 -25.52 26.75
C GLU A 139 -12.32 -24.53 27.40
N PRO A 140 -12.53 -24.65 28.73
CA PRO A 140 -13.45 -23.83 29.51
C PRO A 140 -12.98 -22.37 29.60
N GLU A 141 -13.76 -21.53 30.29
CA GLU A 141 -13.41 -20.11 30.48
C GLU A 141 -11.94 -19.91 30.88
N PRO A 142 -11.21 -18.99 30.21
CA PRO A 142 -9.78 -18.86 30.39
C PRO A 142 -9.45 -18.47 31.82
N SER A 143 -8.50 -19.19 32.40
CA SER A 143 -7.94 -18.93 33.72
C SER A 143 -7.34 -17.51 33.79
N ALA A 144 -7.14 -16.98 35.00
CA ALA A 144 -6.50 -15.67 35.18
C ALA A 144 -5.08 -15.62 34.56
N GLU A 145 -4.37 -16.75 34.55
CA GLU A 145 -3.04 -16.88 33.95
C GLU A 145 -3.09 -16.83 32.42
N GLU A 146 -4.10 -17.43 31.79
CA GLU A 146 -4.31 -17.38 30.34
C GLU A 146 -4.74 -15.99 29.88
N LYS A 147 -5.62 -15.32 30.63
CA LYS A 147 -6.01 -13.93 30.38
C LYS A 147 -4.79 -13.00 30.43
N LEU A 148 -3.93 -13.17 31.43
CA LEU A 148 -2.67 -12.41 31.55
C LEU A 148 -1.70 -12.74 30.40
N ARG A 149 -1.58 -14.00 29.99
CA ARG A 149 -0.75 -14.40 28.84
C ARG A 149 -1.24 -13.79 27.54
N GLU A 150 -2.55 -13.75 27.32
CA GLU A 150 -3.17 -13.13 26.15
C GLU A 150 -2.94 -11.61 26.15
N GLU A 151 -3.04 -10.95 27.31
CA GLU A 151 -2.74 -9.52 27.47
C GLU A 151 -1.26 -9.20 27.18
N ASN A 152 -0.34 -10.06 27.64
CA ASN A 152 1.09 -9.93 27.34
C ASN A 152 1.35 -10.12 25.83
N LEU A 153 0.70 -11.09 25.17
CA LEU A 153 0.79 -11.30 23.72
C LEU A 153 0.27 -10.10 22.92
N LYS A 154 -0.87 -9.52 23.34
CA LYS A 154 -1.41 -8.30 22.74
C LYS A 154 -0.44 -7.14 22.89
N THR A 155 0.12 -6.95 24.08
CA THR A 155 1.11 -5.91 24.35
C THR A 155 2.37 -6.10 23.50
N LEU A 156 2.83 -7.34 23.35
CA LEU A 156 3.96 -7.68 22.49
C LEU A 156 3.67 -7.32 21.03
N SER A 157 2.48 -7.65 20.51
CA SER A 157 2.06 -7.24 19.16
C SER A 157 2.12 -5.74 18.98
N LEU A 158 1.60 -4.97 19.94
CA LEU A 158 1.62 -3.50 19.90
C LEU A 158 3.05 -2.92 19.89
N ILE A 159 3.98 -3.52 20.64
CA ILE A 159 5.39 -3.11 20.62
C ILE A 159 6.01 -3.36 19.24
N ARG A 160 5.75 -4.52 18.64
CA ARG A 160 6.26 -4.87 17.31
C ARG A 160 5.65 -3.98 16.21
N GLU A 161 4.35 -3.71 16.30
CA GLU A 161 3.65 -2.77 15.42
C GLU A 161 4.21 -1.35 15.58
N LYS A 162 4.55 -0.92 16.80
CA LYS A 162 5.21 0.36 17.04
C LYS A 162 6.60 0.44 16.40
N ARG A 163 7.42 -0.63 16.50
CA ARG A 163 8.70 -0.71 15.78
C ARG A 163 8.47 -0.58 14.28
N TRP A 164 7.52 -1.33 13.72
CA TRP A 164 7.20 -1.26 12.30
C TRP A 164 6.75 0.13 11.85
N ALA A 165 5.89 0.80 12.63
CA ALA A 165 5.45 2.17 12.34
C ALA A 165 6.61 3.17 12.32
N LEU A 166 7.55 3.06 13.27
CA LEU A 166 8.76 3.89 13.31
C LEU A 166 9.70 3.59 12.14
N PHE A 167 9.85 2.32 11.78
CA PHE A 167 10.63 1.89 10.62
C PHE A 167 10.08 2.49 9.33
N ILE A 168 8.76 2.47 9.14
CA ILE A 168 8.10 3.10 7.99
C ILE A 168 8.30 4.61 7.99
N ALA A 169 8.12 5.29 9.13
CA ALA A 169 8.32 6.74 9.21
C ALA A 169 9.74 7.14 8.79
N ARG A 170 10.74 6.34 9.17
CA ARG A 170 12.14 6.47 8.72
C ARG A 170 12.27 6.15 7.23
N ALA A 171 11.71 5.04 6.75
CA ALA A 171 11.77 4.61 5.35
C ALA A 171 11.18 5.66 4.40
N VAL A 172 10.06 6.30 4.77
CA VAL A 172 9.43 7.38 3.99
C VAL A 172 10.36 8.60 3.90
N HIS A 173 11.08 8.94 4.98
CA HIS A 173 12.09 9.99 4.91
C HIS A 173 13.28 9.62 4.03
N ARG A 174 13.73 8.37 4.09
CA ARG A 174 14.81 7.84 3.23
C ARG A 174 14.38 7.89 1.76
N TYR A 175 13.13 7.53 1.46
CA TYR A 175 12.53 7.67 0.14
C TYR A 175 12.43 9.13 -0.32
N GLU A 176 11.97 10.05 0.53
CA GLU A 176 11.97 11.49 0.23
C GLU A 176 13.37 12.03 -0.09
N THR A 177 14.40 11.57 0.64
CA THR A 177 15.79 11.99 0.43
C THR A 177 16.33 11.43 -0.89
N TRP A 178 16.05 10.15 -1.17
CA TRP A 178 16.38 9.52 -2.44
C TRP A 178 15.68 10.20 -3.62
N TRP A 179 14.38 10.48 -3.51
CA TRP A 179 13.60 11.19 -4.52
C TRP A 179 14.21 12.55 -4.87
N LYS A 180 14.63 13.34 -3.87
CA LYS A 180 15.34 14.61 -4.11
C LYS A 180 16.65 14.39 -4.87
N SER A 181 17.41 13.35 -4.54
CA SER A 181 18.64 13.02 -5.29
C SER A 181 18.36 12.62 -6.74
N LEU A 182 17.18 12.06 -7.05
CA LEU A 182 16.78 11.79 -8.44
C LEU A 182 16.60 13.10 -9.20
N MET A 183 16.06 14.14 -8.57
CA MET A 183 15.90 15.46 -9.20
C MET A 183 17.25 16.10 -9.60
N ASP A 184 18.35 15.71 -8.95
CA ASP A 184 19.70 16.13 -9.35
C ASP A 184 20.25 15.27 -10.50
N VAL A 185 19.84 14.00 -10.59
CA VAL A 185 20.23 13.07 -11.66
C VAL A 185 19.50 13.36 -12.97
N PHE A 186 18.22 13.72 -12.90
CA PHE A 186 17.41 14.03 -14.06
C PHE A 186 17.45 15.55 -14.33
N PRO A 187 18.07 16.03 -15.42
CA PRO A 187 18.26 17.46 -15.69
C PRO A 187 16.98 18.19 -16.11
N GLN A 188 15.83 17.52 -16.04
CA GLN A 188 14.55 18.01 -16.48
C GLN A 188 13.98 18.96 -15.43
N ARG A 189 13.56 20.14 -15.87
CA ARG A 189 12.97 21.12 -14.95
C ARG A 189 11.57 20.68 -14.48
N PRO A 190 11.19 21.05 -13.25
CA PRO A 190 9.81 20.95 -12.77
C PRO A 190 8.78 21.60 -13.70
N LEU A 191 7.55 21.09 -13.67
CA LEU A 191 6.38 21.66 -14.34
C LEU A 191 6.08 23.09 -13.85
N SER A 192 5.75 23.97 -14.78
CA SER A 192 5.24 25.33 -14.55
C SER A 192 3.83 25.49 -15.12
N GLU A 193 3.08 26.50 -14.67
CA GLU A 193 1.75 26.78 -15.25
C GLU A 193 1.80 27.15 -16.74
N ALA A 194 2.87 27.80 -17.20
CA ALA A 194 3.06 28.11 -18.62
C ALA A 194 3.12 26.83 -19.49
N ASP A 195 3.66 25.74 -18.95
CA ASP A 195 3.69 24.44 -19.65
C ASP A 195 2.28 23.83 -19.78
N MET A 196 1.40 24.12 -18.82
CA MET A 196 0.03 23.62 -18.78
C MET A 196 -0.91 24.37 -19.74
N GLU A 197 -0.44 25.47 -20.33
CA GLU A 197 -1.17 26.27 -21.30
C GLU A 197 -0.86 25.89 -22.75
N ILE A 198 0.19 25.09 -22.99
CA ILE A 198 0.64 24.68 -24.32
C ILE A 198 0.04 23.30 -24.67
N PRO A 199 -0.91 23.22 -25.63
CA PRO A 199 -1.48 21.94 -26.05
C PRO A 199 -0.42 20.99 -26.60
N GLY A 200 -0.53 19.70 -26.24
CA GLY A 200 0.40 18.65 -26.65
C GLY A 200 1.81 18.74 -26.06
N PHE A 201 2.07 19.66 -25.13
CA PHE A 201 3.43 19.88 -24.65
C PHE A 201 3.98 18.66 -23.87
N VAL A 202 5.23 18.33 -24.16
CA VAL A 202 5.90 17.11 -23.67
C VAL A 202 6.13 17.11 -22.15
N MET A 203 6.09 18.27 -21.49
CA MET A 203 6.20 18.36 -20.03
C MET A 203 4.84 18.26 -19.32
N TYR A 204 3.73 18.29 -20.05
CA TYR A 204 2.38 18.25 -19.50
C TYR A 204 1.52 17.15 -20.15
N GLU A 205 0.86 17.41 -21.28
CA GLU A 205 -0.01 16.42 -21.93
C GLU A 205 0.76 15.22 -22.49
N GLY A 206 1.97 15.45 -23.02
CA GLY A 206 2.85 14.40 -23.55
C GLY A 206 3.70 13.70 -22.49
N PHE A 207 3.68 14.18 -21.24
CA PHE A 207 4.52 13.64 -20.15
C PHE A 207 4.29 12.13 -19.91
N PRO A 208 3.03 11.63 -19.83
CA PRO A 208 2.79 10.26 -19.37
C PRO A 208 3.14 9.17 -20.40
N THR A 209 3.36 9.54 -21.66
CA THR A 209 3.43 8.61 -22.81
C THR A 209 4.64 8.83 -23.72
N ASP A 210 5.66 9.55 -23.24
CA ASP A 210 6.88 9.82 -24.01
C ASP A 210 7.75 8.56 -24.12
N ARG A 211 7.64 7.88 -25.26
CA ARG A 211 8.42 6.67 -25.57
C ARG A 211 9.94 6.93 -25.68
N LYS A 212 10.37 8.18 -25.81
CA LYS A 212 11.80 8.55 -25.85
C LYS A 212 12.36 8.79 -24.45
N ALA A 213 11.50 9.04 -23.47
CA ALA A 213 11.85 9.28 -22.09
C ALA A 213 12.08 7.95 -21.34
N VAL A 214 13.07 7.16 -21.75
CA VAL A 214 13.42 5.91 -21.06
C VAL A 214 14.77 6.06 -20.38
N PHE A 215 14.78 5.81 -19.08
CA PHE A 215 15.95 5.79 -18.23
C PHE A 215 16.54 4.38 -18.16
N ARG A 216 17.85 4.27 -18.30
CA ARG A 216 18.54 2.99 -18.17
C ARG A 216 19.05 2.80 -16.75
N TRP A 217 18.40 1.92 -16.01
CA TRP A 217 18.83 1.52 -14.69
C TRP A 217 20.17 0.78 -14.71
N ARG A 218 20.96 0.99 -13.66
CA ARG A 218 22.17 0.23 -13.35
C ARG A 218 22.04 -0.40 -11.96
N GLU A 219 22.79 -1.47 -11.74
CA GLU A 219 22.77 -2.21 -10.47
C GLU A 219 23.19 -1.35 -9.28
N ASP A 220 24.13 -0.41 -9.47
CA ASP A 220 24.59 0.53 -8.42
C ASP A 220 23.54 1.60 -8.03
N MET A 221 22.40 1.66 -8.71
CA MET A 221 21.37 2.67 -8.49
C MET A 221 20.18 2.18 -7.67
N LEU A 222 20.10 0.88 -7.39
CA LEU A 222 18.97 0.34 -6.64
C LEU A 222 18.93 0.93 -5.21
N PRO A 223 17.76 1.36 -4.74
CA PRO A 223 17.61 1.80 -3.36
C PRO A 223 17.55 0.59 -2.40
N PRO A 224 17.78 0.80 -1.08
CA PRO A 224 17.52 -0.23 -0.08
C PRO A 224 16.06 -0.71 -0.10
N LEU A 225 15.81 -1.93 0.41
CA LEU A 225 14.50 -2.59 0.33
C LEU A 225 13.35 -1.79 0.97
N ASP A 226 13.59 -1.07 2.06
CA ASP A 226 12.58 -0.23 2.71
C ASP A 226 12.18 0.98 1.86
N VAL A 227 13.14 1.55 1.13
CA VAL A 227 12.89 2.63 0.17
C VAL A 227 12.21 2.11 -1.08
N LEU A 228 12.57 0.90 -1.54
CA LEU A 228 11.89 0.20 -2.63
C LEU A 228 10.43 -0.11 -2.29
N MET A 229 10.13 -0.51 -1.05
CA MET A 229 8.77 -0.71 -0.54
C MET A 229 7.94 0.58 -0.60
N VAL A 230 8.50 1.70 -0.12
CA VAL A 230 7.80 3.00 -0.19
C VAL A 230 7.58 3.43 -1.64
N TRP A 231 8.57 3.22 -2.52
CA TRP A 231 8.45 3.52 -3.94
C TRP A 231 7.35 2.69 -4.62
N HIS A 232 7.35 1.36 -4.38
CA HIS A 232 6.31 0.46 -4.85
C HIS A 232 4.91 0.94 -4.43
N THR A 233 4.72 1.25 -3.14
CA THR A 233 3.46 1.78 -2.62
C THR A 233 3.05 3.10 -3.28
N HIS A 234 4.02 4.00 -3.53
CA HIS A 234 3.75 5.25 -4.22
C HIS A 234 3.24 5.01 -5.66
N MET A 235 3.85 4.06 -6.39
CA MET A 235 3.42 3.70 -7.75
C MET A 235 2.02 3.05 -7.80
N LEU A 236 1.59 2.39 -6.72
CA LEU A 236 0.22 1.89 -6.56
C LEU A 236 -0.83 2.98 -6.32
N ASN A 237 -0.43 4.25 -6.33
CA ASN A 237 -1.32 5.41 -6.31
C ASN A 237 -1.10 6.24 -7.58
N PRO A 238 -1.55 5.72 -8.74
CA PRO A 238 -0.98 6.06 -10.04
C PRO A 238 -1.24 7.52 -10.44
N ARG A 239 -2.38 8.12 -10.04
CA ARG A 239 -2.62 9.55 -10.27
C ARG A 239 -1.78 10.45 -9.37
N ALA A 240 -1.57 10.06 -8.10
CA ALA A 240 -0.71 10.79 -7.18
C ALA A 240 0.76 10.74 -7.63
N PHE A 241 1.24 9.55 -8.00
CA PHE A 241 2.58 9.33 -8.52
C PHE A 241 2.85 10.13 -9.79
N LEU A 242 1.87 10.19 -10.72
CA LEU A 242 2.00 10.98 -11.95
C LEU A 242 2.17 12.47 -11.63
N GLU A 243 1.30 13.00 -10.77
CA GLU A 243 1.33 14.41 -10.39
C GLU A 243 2.65 14.79 -9.72
N ASP A 244 3.14 13.96 -8.79
CA ASP A 244 4.42 14.18 -8.11
C ASP A 244 5.60 14.09 -9.08
N ALA A 245 5.60 13.12 -10.01
CA ALA A 245 6.63 13.01 -11.04
C ALA A 245 6.65 14.24 -11.96
N MET A 246 5.48 14.76 -12.37
CA MET A 246 5.38 15.98 -13.18
C MET A 246 5.89 17.21 -12.42
N LEU A 247 5.49 17.37 -11.16
CA LEU A 247 5.91 18.46 -10.30
C LEU A 247 7.39 18.41 -9.93
N ALA A 248 8.02 17.23 -9.96
CA ALA A 248 9.44 17.03 -9.72
C ALA A 248 10.28 17.07 -11.01
N GLY A 249 9.67 17.00 -12.19
CA GLY A 249 10.38 16.90 -13.47
C GLY A 249 10.96 15.51 -13.74
N LEU A 250 10.36 14.44 -13.22
CA LEU A 250 10.88 13.07 -13.30
C LEU A 250 10.23 12.27 -14.44
N ARG A 251 10.26 12.81 -15.68
CA ARG A 251 9.57 12.20 -16.83
C ARG A 251 10.15 10.85 -17.21
N ASP A 252 11.48 10.74 -17.24
CA ASP A 252 12.14 9.48 -17.63
C ASP A 252 11.89 8.39 -16.57
N PHE A 253 11.92 8.76 -15.30
CA PHE A 253 11.62 7.87 -14.19
C PHE A 253 10.18 7.34 -14.25
N TRP A 254 9.20 8.22 -14.47
CA TRP A 254 7.80 7.85 -14.70
C TRP A 254 7.65 6.86 -15.86
N ASN A 255 8.26 7.19 -17.01
CA ASN A 255 8.06 6.41 -18.23
C ASN A 255 8.76 5.06 -18.19
N THR A 256 9.82 4.90 -17.40
CA THR A 256 10.59 3.65 -17.26
C THR A 256 9.94 2.65 -16.33
N GLY A 257 9.40 3.11 -15.20
CA GLY A 257 8.81 2.23 -14.20
C GLY A 257 9.82 1.37 -13.43
N MET A 258 9.34 0.28 -12.86
CA MET A 258 10.06 -0.59 -11.94
C MET A 258 11.09 -1.47 -12.69
N PRO A 259 12.38 -1.48 -12.31
CA PRO A 259 13.41 -2.28 -12.97
C PRO A 259 13.38 -3.75 -12.54
N TRP A 260 12.35 -4.48 -12.97
CA TRP A 260 12.10 -5.87 -12.54
C TRP A 260 13.30 -6.80 -12.70
N ARG A 261 14.04 -6.72 -13.81
CA ARG A 261 15.23 -7.55 -14.02
C ARG A 261 16.31 -7.35 -12.94
N LEU A 262 16.51 -6.10 -12.50
CA LEU A 262 17.50 -5.80 -11.47
C LEU A 262 17.00 -6.16 -10.07
N ILE A 263 15.71 -5.97 -9.81
CA ILE A 263 15.08 -6.32 -8.53
C ILE A 263 15.07 -7.84 -8.34
N ASP A 264 14.67 -8.59 -9.37
CA ASP A 264 14.68 -10.04 -9.34
C ASP A 264 16.09 -10.60 -9.14
N LYS A 265 17.10 -10.01 -9.79
CA LYS A 265 18.51 -10.35 -9.56
C LYS A 265 18.97 -10.06 -8.12
N ALA A 266 18.45 -8.99 -7.51
CA ALA A 266 18.83 -8.58 -6.17
C ALA A 266 18.13 -9.37 -5.06
N ILE A 267 17.05 -10.08 -5.37
CA ILE A 267 16.32 -10.91 -4.40
C ILE A 267 16.67 -12.38 -4.69
N ASP A 268 17.22 -13.09 -3.71
CA ASP A 268 17.51 -14.52 -3.87
C ASP A 268 16.24 -15.39 -3.69
N THR A 269 16.42 -16.72 -3.73
CA THR A 269 15.32 -17.69 -3.55
C THR A 269 14.78 -17.75 -2.12
N ASP A 270 15.54 -17.25 -1.14
CA ASP A 270 15.15 -17.13 0.26
C ASP A 270 14.62 -15.73 0.59
N PHE A 271 14.36 -14.92 -0.45
CA PHE A 271 13.84 -13.56 -0.39
C PHE A 271 14.76 -12.53 0.28
N ASN A 272 16.06 -12.83 0.42
CA ASN A 272 17.03 -11.86 0.90
C ASN A 272 17.34 -10.85 -0.20
N TYR A 273 17.24 -9.56 0.14
CA TYR A 273 17.63 -8.48 -0.73
C TYR A 273 19.13 -8.18 -0.60
N THR A 274 19.92 -8.59 -1.59
CA THR A 274 21.37 -8.43 -1.63
C THR A 274 21.83 -7.63 -2.85
N VAL A 275 22.72 -6.68 -2.62
CA VAL A 275 23.29 -5.81 -3.66
C VAL A 275 24.80 -5.68 -3.49
N SER A 276 25.47 -5.21 -4.54
CA SER A 276 26.90 -4.98 -4.52
C SER A 276 27.31 -3.91 -3.50
N TYR A 277 28.57 -3.96 -3.04
CA TYR A 277 29.16 -2.93 -2.19
C TYR A 277 29.10 -1.54 -2.84
N GLU A 278 29.32 -1.47 -4.16
CA GLU A 278 29.24 -0.22 -4.92
C GLU A 278 27.83 0.41 -4.86
N CYS A 279 26.77 -0.40 -4.92
CA CYS A 279 25.40 0.06 -4.75
C CYS A 279 25.19 0.72 -3.38
N LYS A 280 25.65 0.06 -2.31
CA LYS A 280 25.57 0.60 -0.94
C LYS A 280 26.35 1.91 -0.80
N ALA A 281 27.57 1.95 -1.34
CA ALA A 281 28.41 3.15 -1.32
C ALA A 281 27.79 4.30 -2.13
N ASN A 282 27.19 4.00 -3.28
CA ASN A 282 26.52 5.00 -4.13
C ASN A 282 25.30 5.60 -3.43
N TRP A 283 24.50 4.77 -2.75
CA TRP A 283 23.39 5.21 -1.90
C TRP A 283 23.89 6.21 -0.85
N THR A 284 24.84 5.80 0.01
CA THR A 284 25.33 6.65 1.10
C THR A 284 25.94 7.95 0.60
N ARG A 285 26.68 7.92 -0.52
CA ARG A 285 27.23 9.12 -1.15
C ARG A 285 26.14 10.10 -1.62
N LYS A 286 25.03 9.60 -2.17
CA LYS A 286 23.96 10.44 -2.73
C LYS A 286 23.01 10.98 -1.67
N THR A 287 22.68 10.17 -0.67
CA THR A 287 21.66 10.52 0.32
C THR A 287 22.24 11.04 1.63
N GLY A 288 23.51 10.72 1.93
CA GLY A 288 24.12 10.96 3.24
C GLY A 288 23.58 10.02 4.33
N LEU A 289 22.79 9.01 3.98
CA LEU A 289 22.15 8.07 4.89
C LEU A 289 22.86 6.72 4.88
N ALA A 290 22.76 5.97 5.97
CA ALA A 290 23.26 4.61 6.05
C ALA A 290 22.50 3.71 5.06
N TRP A 291 23.05 2.54 4.72
CA TRP A 291 22.35 1.57 3.85
C TRP A 291 21.19 0.88 4.58
N SER A 292 21.40 0.49 5.83
CA SER A 292 20.36 -0.09 6.68
C SER A 292 19.58 1.03 7.38
N ASN A 293 18.26 0.87 7.49
CA ASN A 293 17.39 1.87 8.11
C ASN A 293 17.76 2.08 9.59
N GLU A 294 18.08 1.00 10.29
CA GLU A 294 18.40 0.95 11.71
C GLU A 294 19.62 1.81 12.08
N ASP A 295 20.58 1.87 11.15
CA ASP A 295 21.86 2.56 11.29
C ASP A 295 21.76 4.08 11.05
N ASP A 296 20.63 4.57 10.53
CA ASP A 296 20.41 6.02 10.36
C ASP A 296 20.34 6.74 11.73
N PRO A 297 20.65 8.06 11.77
CA PRO A 297 20.60 8.83 13.01
C PRO A 297 19.26 8.71 13.75
N LEU A 298 19.32 8.61 15.09
CA LEU A 298 18.12 8.54 15.96
C LEU A 298 17.31 9.83 16.03
N THR A 299 17.77 10.88 15.35
CA THR A 299 17.13 12.18 15.24
C THR A 299 17.01 12.61 13.79
N LYS A 300 15.95 13.33 13.45
CA LYS A 300 15.72 13.95 12.15
C LYS A 300 15.98 15.45 12.23
N ALA A 301 16.75 15.96 11.27
CA ALA A 301 16.93 17.39 11.10
C ALA A 301 15.65 18.04 10.50
N VAL A 302 15.13 19.05 11.19
CA VAL A 302 13.94 19.81 10.77
C VAL A 302 14.23 21.31 10.88
N LYS A 303 13.77 22.10 9.91
CA LYS A 303 13.83 23.57 10.01
C LYS A 303 12.53 24.10 10.58
N CYS A 304 12.62 24.99 11.57
CA CYS A 304 11.45 25.64 12.14
C CYS A 304 10.69 26.44 11.07
N PRO A 305 9.39 26.21 10.83
CA PRO A 305 8.60 27.01 9.90
C PRO A 305 8.56 28.51 10.24
N GLY A 306 8.77 28.88 11.51
CA GLY A 306 8.67 30.27 11.97
C GLY A 306 9.95 31.08 11.96
N CYS A 307 11.06 30.48 12.40
CA CYS A 307 12.34 31.20 12.51
C CYS A 307 13.45 30.57 11.67
N SER A 308 13.17 29.48 10.94
CA SER A 308 14.14 28.71 10.15
C SER A 308 15.30 28.09 10.93
N THR A 309 15.32 28.19 12.27
CA THR A 309 16.29 27.49 13.12
C THR A 309 16.26 25.99 12.83
N SER A 310 17.44 25.40 12.59
CA SER A 310 17.60 23.97 12.42
C SER A 310 17.56 23.27 13.78
N MET A 311 16.77 22.21 13.90
CA MET A 311 16.61 21.44 15.13
C MET A 311 16.73 19.94 14.83
N GLN A 312 17.15 19.17 15.83
CA GLN A 312 17.21 17.70 15.76
C GLN A 312 16.08 17.14 16.61
N ILE A 313 15.08 16.54 15.96
CA ILE A 313 13.92 15.95 16.63
C ILE A 313 14.13 14.44 16.71
N PRO A 314 14.05 13.79 17.89
CA PRO A 314 14.16 12.34 17.98
C PRO A 314 13.06 11.66 17.16
N TRP A 315 13.37 10.51 16.54
CA TRP A 315 12.36 9.74 15.80
C TRP A 315 11.23 9.26 16.71
N THR A 316 11.56 8.84 17.92
CA THR A 316 10.59 8.47 18.94
C THR A 316 11.04 8.93 20.31
N THR A 317 10.08 9.22 21.18
CA THR A 317 10.32 9.38 22.62
C THR A 317 9.79 8.20 23.44
N CYS A 318 9.29 7.15 22.79
CA CYS A 318 8.84 5.93 23.46
C CYS A 318 9.99 5.02 23.91
N GLY A 319 11.19 5.22 23.36
CA GLY A 319 12.37 4.40 23.66
C GLY A 319 12.78 4.50 25.13
N LEU A 320 12.98 3.35 25.77
CA LEU A 320 13.40 3.24 27.16
C LEU A 320 14.73 2.45 27.28
N PRO A 321 15.56 2.74 28.29
CA PRO A 321 16.72 1.90 28.62
C PRO A 321 16.31 0.45 28.90
N ALA A 322 17.20 -0.50 28.59
CA ALA A 322 16.94 -1.94 28.75
C ALA A 322 16.60 -2.35 30.20
N ASP A 323 17.13 -1.61 31.18
CA ASP A 323 16.95 -1.83 32.61
C ASP A 323 15.79 -1.02 33.22
N HIS A 324 15.01 -0.31 32.39
CA HIS A 324 13.95 0.56 32.87
C HIS A 324 12.81 -0.24 33.55
N ARG A 325 12.81 -0.22 34.88
CA ARG A 325 11.71 -0.76 35.70
C ARG A 325 10.61 0.30 35.80
N SER A 326 9.41 -0.04 35.33
CA SER A 326 8.22 0.81 35.40
C SER A 326 8.02 1.29 36.85
N LYS A 327 8.10 2.61 37.09
CA LYS A 327 7.95 3.21 38.43
C LYS A 327 6.48 3.30 38.92
N LYS A 328 5.50 2.87 38.12
CA LYS A 328 4.09 2.88 38.55
C LYS A 328 3.91 1.81 39.65
N PRO A 329 3.36 2.17 40.82
CA PRO A 329 3.06 1.20 41.87
C PRO A 329 2.21 0.06 41.28
N LEU A 330 2.56 -1.18 41.61
CA LEU A 330 1.63 -2.29 41.42
C LEU A 330 0.37 -1.94 42.21
N ASP A 331 -0.74 -1.65 41.52
CA ASP A 331 -2.04 -1.66 42.17
C ASP A 331 -2.36 -3.12 42.49
N LEU A 332 -1.92 -3.59 43.67
CA LEU A 332 -2.04 -4.97 44.15
C LEU A 332 -3.48 -5.51 44.20
N LYS A 333 -4.48 -4.69 43.83
CA LYS A 333 -5.90 -5.05 43.82
C LYS A 333 -6.41 -5.53 42.46
N ALA A 334 -5.62 -5.38 41.39
CA ALA A 334 -5.84 -6.04 40.11
C ALA A 334 -4.47 -6.35 39.53
N GLY A 335 -4.13 -7.61 39.25
CA GLY A 335 -2.83 -8.04 38.75
C GLY A 335 -2.41 -7.48 37.38
N ASN A 336 -2.97 -6.35 36.94
CA ASN A 336 -2.78 -5.75 35.63
C ASN A 336 -1.75 -4.63 35.74
N LYS A 337 -0.54 -4.89 35.22
CA LYS A 337 0.40 -3.82 34.91
C LYS A 337 -0.23 -2.99 33.78
N PRO A 338 -0.35 -1.65 33.91
CA PRO A 338 -0.87 -0.85 32.80
C PRO A 338 0.04 -1.05 31.57
N PRO A 339 -0.53 -1.17 30.36
CA PRO A 339 0.25 -1.37 29.15
C PRO A 339 1.30 -0.25 28.98
N PRO A 340 2.42 -0.54 28.30
CA PRO A 340 3.44 0.47 28.03
C PRO A 340 2.81 1.63 27.24
N ASP A 341 3.15 2.85 27.62
CA ASP A 341 2.72 4.04 26.89
C ASP A 341 3.55 4.15 25.60
N LEU A 342 2.92 3.84 24.47
CA LEU A 342 3.54 3.85 23.14
C LEU A 342 3.17 5.10 22.32
N SER A 343 2.52 6.10 22.94
CA SER A 343 2.04 7.32 22.26
C SER A 343 3.20 8.11 21.65
N GLY A 344 4.14 8.56 22.49
CA GLY A 344 5.35 9.28 22.12
C GLY A 344 5.12 10.64 21.44
N HIS A 345 6.18 11.45 21.38
CA HIS A 345 6.16 12.82 20.85
C HIS A 345 7.27 13.12 19.83
N GLY A 346 8.01 12.10 19.40
CA GLY A 346 9.03 12.20 18.37
C GLY A 346 8.47 12.40 16.96
N PHE A 347 9.37 12.58 15.98
CA PHE A 347 8.99 12.85 14.58
C PHE A 347 8.20 11.71 13.93
N GLY A 348 8.53 10.46 14.26
CA GLY A 348 7.83 9.25 13.80
C GLY A 348 6.69 8.82 14.72
N ASP A 349 6.45 9.50 15.84
CA ASP A 349 5.36 9.18 16.76
C ASP A 349 4.01 9.75 16.28
N GLY A 350 2.92 9.32 16.93
CA GLY A 350 1.56 9.75 16.61
C GLY A 350 1.35 11.24 16.86
N ASP A 351 1.74 11.72 18.05
CA ASP A 351 1.52 13.08 18.55
C ASP A 351 2.84 13.87 18.61
N LEU A 352 3.42 14.17 17.45
CA LEU A 352 4.65 14.97 17.34
C LEU A 352 4.50 16.28 18.13
N MET A 353 5.37 16.47 19.11
CA MET A 353 5.45 17.69 19.91
C MET A 353 6.90 18.03 20.22
N HIS A 354 7.41 19.09 19.60
CA HIS A 354 8.78 19.55 19.84
C HIS A 354 8.85 21.07 19.91
N ILE A 355 9.46 21.63 20.96
CA ILE A 355 9.55 23.09 21.13
C ILE A 355 10.79 23.60 20.39
N CYS A 356 10.59 24.52 19.44
CA CYS A 356 11.69 25.14 18.72
C CYS A 356 12.57 25.98 19.68
N PRO A 357 13.88 25.74 19.76
CA PRO A 357 14.77 26.47 20.66
C PRO A 357 14.96 27.94 20.25
N GLY A 358 14.72 28.27 18.97
CA GLY A 358 14.93 29.63 18.45
C GLY A 358 13.79 30.60 18.73
N CYS A 359 12.53 30.15 18.59
CA CYS A 359 11.37 31.03 18.72
C CYS A 359 10.26 30.48 19.63
N GLY A 360 10.45 29.33 20.28
CA GLY A 360 9.49 28.74 21.22
C GLY A 360 8.22 28.16 20.62
N VAL A 361 8.06 28.19 19.29
CA VAL A 361 6.90 27.58 18.62
C VAL A 361 6.92 26.06 18.82
N VAL A 362 5.74 25.47 19.05
CA VAL A 362 5.60 24.02 19.17
C VAL A 362 5.44 23.43 17.76
N ILE A 363 6.41 22.62 17.35
CA ILE A 363 6.37 21.85 16.11
C ILE A 363 5.43 20.66 16.30
N ARG A 364 4.37 20.64 15.49
CA ARG A 364 3.36 19.58 15.39
C ARG A 364 3.12 19.22 13.92
N LYS A 365 2.48 18.09 13.65
CA LYS A 365 2.17 17.65 12.27
C LYS A 365 1.28 18.67 11.54
N GLU A 366 0.29 19.24 12.23
CA GLU A 366 -0.63 20.23 11.68
C GLU A 366 0.12 21.49 11.24
N LEU A 367 1.10 21.92 12.05
CA LEU A 367 1.95 23.06 11.72
C LEU A 367 2.83 22.78 10.49
N LEU A 368 3.40 21.58 10.41
CA LEU A 368 4.21 21.17 9.26
C LEU A 368 3.37 21.09 7.98
N SER A 369 2.11 20.67 8.05
CA SER A 369 1.18 20.67 6.93
C SER A 369 0.87 22.09 6.43
N VAL A 370 0.62 23.03 7.33
CA VAL A 370 0.46 24.46 6.96
C VAL A 370 1.74 25.02 6.37
N ALA A 371 2.91 24.69 6.96
CA ALA A 371 4.20 25.14 6.44
C ALA A 371 4.47 24.62 5.02
N LYS A 372 4.10 23.36 4.74
CA LYS A 372 4.13 22.78 3.39
C LYS A 372 3.25 23.58 2.43
N PHE A 373 1.98 23.82 2.80
CA PHE A 373 1.05 24.59 1.97
C PHE A 373 1.59 25.99 1.64
N VAL A 374 2.08 26.70 2.66
CA VAL A 374 2.65 28.05 2.47
C VAL A 374 3.94 28.00 1.64
N GLY A 375 4.74 26.94 1.79
CA GLY A 375 5.91 26.69 0.94
C GLY A 375 5.54 26.52 -0.53
N ASP A 376 4.60 25.62 -0.83
CA ASP A 376 4.09 25.39 -2.19
C ASP A 376 3.43 26.67 -2.75
N PHE A 377 2.68 27.41 -1.93
CA PHE A 377 2.08 28.69 -2.32
C PHE A 377 3.13 29.76 -2.67
N LYS A 378 4.24 29.84 -1.92
CA LYS A 378 5.37 30.71 -2.27
C LYS A 378 6.00 30.32 -3.61
N LEU A 379 6.07 29.03 -3.93
CA LEU A 379 6.54 28.55 -5.24
C LEU A 379 5.58 28.88 -6.39
N LEU A 380 4.26 28.88 -6.13
CA LEU A 380 3.24 29.32 -7.08
C LEU A 380 3.35 30.82 -7.39
N LEU A 381 3.59 31.65 -6.38
CA LEU A 381 3.77 33.10 -6.52
C LEU A 381 5.14 33.48 -7.08
N GLY A 382 6.11 32.57 -7.03
CA GLY A 382 7.47 32.78 -7.50
C GLY A 382 7.56 32.86 -9.04
N PRO A 383 8.73 33.26 -9.58
CA PRO A 383 8.94 33.48 -11.02
C PRO A 383 8.73 32.22 -11.86
N LYS A 384 8.91 31.03 -11.27
CA LYS A 384 8.70 29.74 -11.95
C LYS A 384 7.23 29.34 -12.04
N SER A 385 6.33 30.02 -11.31
CA SER A 385 4.89 29.75 -11.30
C SER A 385 4.56 28.26 -11.17
N ARG A 386 5.13 27.59 -10.16
CA ARG A 386 4.94 26.15 -9.97
C ARG A 386 3.48 25.91 -9.53
N PRO A 387 2.69 25.08 -10.23
CA PRO A 387 1.30 24.82 -9.86
C PRO A 387 1.22 24.14 -8.49
N MET A 388 0.12 24.39 -7.77
CA MET A 388 -0.12 23.72 -6.48
C MET A 388 -0.38 22.23 -6.70
N PRO A 389 0.15 21.34 -5.84
CA PRO A 389 -0.33 19.96 -5.72
C PRO A 389 -1.86 19.87 -5.74
N GLY A 390 -2.41 18.88 -6.45
CA GLY A 390 -3.84 18.67 -6.66
C GLY A 390 -4.48 19.51 -7.77
N THR A 391 -3.72 20.33 -8.49
CA THR A 391 -4.22 21.22 -9.57
C THR A 391 -3.69 20.85 -10.96
N VAL A 392 -2.96 19.74 -11.10
CA VAL A 392 -2.28 19.35 -12.35
C VAL A 392 -3.17 18.46 -13.22
N LEU A 393 -3.82 17.46 -12.62
CA LEU A 393 -4.63 16.48 -13.35
C LEU A 393 -6.13 16.87 -13.33
N CYS A 394 -6.82 16.62 -14.44
CA CYS A 394 -8.28 16.74 -14.48
C CYS A 394 -8.92 15.76 -13.47
N PRO A 395 -9.75 16.21 -12.51
CA PRO A 395 -10.32 15.33 -11.49
C PRO A 395 -11.14 14.17 -12.05
N LYS A 396 -11.90 14.40 -13.13
CA LYS A 396 -12.76 13.37 -13.74
C LYS A 396 -11.94 12.30 -14.47
N THR A 397 -11.02 12.73 -15.34
CA THR A 397 -10.32 11.81 -16.24
C THR A 397 -8.99 11.34 -15.67
N GLY A 398 -8.42 12.02 -14.67
CA GLY A 398 -7.06 11.76 -14.17
C GLY A 398 -5.95 12.13 -15.16
N LYS A 399 -6.28 12.78 -16.29
CA LYS A 399 -5.34 13.11 -17.35
C LYS A 399 -4.79 14.54 -17.19
N PRO A 400 -3.53 14.80 -17.58
CA PRO A 400 -3.09 16.17 -17.88
C PRO A 400 -3.81 16.64 -19.14
N THR A 401 -4.61 17.70 -19.01
CA THR A 401 -5.39 18.26 -20.12
C THR A 401 -5.29 19.78 -20.11
N THR A 402 -4.99 20.35 -21.27
CA THR A 402 -5.17 21.76 -21.58
C THR A 402 -6.65 22.09 -21.79
N SER A 403 -6.99 23.37 -21.83
CA SER A 403 -8.40 23.77 -21.99
C SER A 403 -8.92 23.39 -23.38
N ALA A 404 -10.06 22.71 -23.42
CA ALA A 404 -10.76 22.35 -24.65
C ALA A 404 -11.46 23.54 -25.33
N THR A 405 -11.68 24.65 -24.60
CA THR A 405 -12.41 25.83 -25.10
C THR A 405 -11.65 27.13 -24.77
N PRO A 406 -10.53 27.42 -25.45
CA PRO A 406 -9.89 28.73 -25.34
C PRO A 406 -10.91 29.85 -25.63
N PRO A 407 -10.99 30.92 -24.82
CA PRO A 407 -10.04 31.36 -23.80
C PRO A 407 -10.34 30.89 -22.36
N LEU A 408 -11.35 30.03 -22.13
CA LEU A 408 -11.70 29.62 -20.76
C LEU A 408 -10.60 28.74 -20.17
N PRO A 409 -10.07 29.02 -18.97
CA PRO A 409 -9.09 28.15 -18.34
C PRO A 409 -9.68 26.81 -17.92
N SER A 410 -8.85 25.78 -17.82
CA SER A 410 -9.28 24.48 -17.30
C SER A 410 -9.80 24.61 -15.86
N ALA A 411 -10.82 23.81 -15.53
CA ALA A 411 -11.47 23.86 -14.22
C ALA A 411 -10.53 23.48 -13.07
N HIS A 412 -9.60 22.55 -13.32
CA HIS A 412 -8.67 22.02 -12.32
C HIS A 412 -7.55 22.98 -11.92
N THR A 413 -7.26 23.99 -12.76
CA THR A 413 -6.30 25.05 -12.43
C THR A 413 -6.94 26.24 -11.67
N PHE A 414 -8.25 26.18 -11.41
CA PHE A 414 -8.96 27.21 -10.64
C PHE A 414 -8.31 27.53 -9.27
N PRO A 415 -7.87 26.54 -8.46
CA PRO A 415 -7.26 26.84 -7.17
C PRO A 415 -5.99 27.69 -7.27
N ASN A 416 -5.17 27.50 -8.32
CA ASN A 416 -3.98 28.33 -8.54
C ASN A 416 -4.37 29.80 -8.80
N ARG A 417 -5.36 30.02 -9.67
CA ARG A 417 -5.85 31.37 -9.97
C ARG A 417 -6.46 32.03 -8.73
N LEU A 418 -7.23 31.28 -7.95
CA LEU A 418 -7.79 31.73 -6.67
C LEU A 418 -6.68 32.22 -5.72
N LEU A 419 -5.65 31.40 -5.52
CA LEU A 419 -4.56 31.71 -4.59
C LEU A 419 -3.68 32.87 -5.06
N LYS A 420 -3.53 33.04 -6.37
CA LYS A 420 -2.83 34.19 -6.98
C LYS A 420 -3.62 35.49 -6.90
N SER A 421 -4.91 35.45 -6.58
CA SER A 421 -5.69 36.67 -6.43
C SER A 421 -5.33 37.42 -5.16
N ASP A 422 -5.14 38.74 -5.27
CA ASP A 422 -4.93 39.61 -4.11
C ASP A 422 -6.26 40.01 -3.43
N TRP A 423 -7.37 39.36 -3.80
CA TRP A 423 -8.70 39.72 -3.31
C TRP A 423 -8.91 39.32 -1.84
N ASN A 424 -9.58 40.19 -1.07
CA ASN A 424 -9.86 40.01 0.37
C ASN A 424 -8.63 39.67 1.24
N SER A 425 -7.43 40.03 0.78
CA SER A 425 -6.15 39.72 1.44
C SER A 425 -5.95 38.23 1.70
N VAL A 426 -6.55 37.31 0.90
CA VAL A 426 -6.37 35.85 1.05
C VAL A 426 -4.88 35.50 1.02
N ARG A 427 -4.15 36.08 0.07
CA ARG A 427 -2.70 35.97 -0.03
C ARG A 427 -1.99 36.33 1.28
N THR A 428 -2.25 37.52 1.81
CA THR A 428 -1.63 38.01 3.05
C THR A 428 -1.99 37.10 4.23
N LYS A 429 -3.27 36.79 4.41
CA LYS A 429 -3.76 35.90 5.47
C LYS A 429 -3.08 34.54 5.46
N ILE A 430 -2.92 33.92 4.30
CA ILE A 430 -2.26 32.61 4.15
C ILE A 430 -0.76 32.72 4.44
N LEU A 431 -0.08 33.74 3.90
CA LEU A 431 1.36 33.94 4.16
C LEU A 431 1.64 34.18 5.65
N ASP A 432 0.75 34.91 6.32
CA ASP A 432 0.88 35.27 7.73
C ASP A 432 0.68 34.09 8.68
N LEU A 433 0.09 32.96 8.23
CA LEU A 433 -0.04 31.74 9.03
C LEU A 433 1.31 31.19 9.49
N THR A 434 2.39 31.46 8.75
CA THR A 434 3.76 31.08 9.12
C THR A 434 4.55 32.22 9.77
N THR A 435 3.91 33.37 10.02
CA THR A 435 4.50 34.50 10.74
C THR A 435 3.95 34.50 12.17
N PHE A 436 4.74 33.96 13.11
CA PHE A 436 4.29 33.65 14.47
C PHE A 436 4.20 34.87 15.40
N ARG A 437 3.82 36.04 14.86
CA ARG A 437 3.58 37.26 15.66
C ARG A 437 2.25 37.19 16.41
N GLU A 438 1.25 36.47 15.87
CA GLU A 438 -0.13 36.48 16.40
C GLU A 438 -0.78 35.09 16.53
N ASN A 439 -0.43 34.12 15.69
CA ASN A 439 -1.09 32.80 15.65
C ASN A 439 -0.20 31.69 16.25
N LYS A 440 -0.65 31.08 17.36
CA LYS A 440 0.20 30.15 18.14
C LYS A 440 0.21 28.72 17.58
N ASN A 441 -0.82 28.27 16.86
CA ASN A 441 -0.95 26.89 16.34
C ASN A 441 -1.85 26.84 15.08
N PRO A 442 -1.38 27.30 13.91
CA PRO A 442 -2.18 27.25 12.68
C PRO A 442 -2.39 25.81 12.20
N THR A 443 -3.52 25.57 11.54
CA THR A 443 -3.90 24.28 10.96
C THR A 443 -4.40 24.45 9.52
N MET A 444 -4.57 23.35 8.78
CA MET A 444 -5.18 23.40 7.44
C MET A 444 -6.65 23.85 7.46
N ASP A 445 -7.32 23.81 8.62
CA ASP A 445 -8.64 24.41 8.80
C ASP A 445 -8.60 25.95 8.66
N ASP A 446 -7.52 26.59 9.08
CA ASP A 446 -7.35 28.04 8.92
C ASP A 446 -7.18 28.43 7.45
N VAL A 447 -6.42 27.63 6.69
CA VAL A 447 -6.30 27.75 5.22
C VAL A 447 -7.68 27.55 4.56
N ARG A 448 -8.42 26.51 4.98
CA ARG A 448 -9.78 26.24 4.51
C ARG A 448 -10.70 27.43 4.73
N LYS A 449 -10.75 27.98 5.94
CA LYS A 449 -11.56 29.17 6.29
C LYS A 449 -11.18 30.37 5.42
N ALA A 450 -9.89 30.60 5.18
CA ALA A 450 -9.43 31.70 4.33
C ALA A 450 -9.93 31.55 2.88
N ILE A 451 -9.87 30.34 2.32
CA ILE A 451 -10.38 30.03 0.97
C ILE A 451 -11.91 30.11 0.93
N GLU A 452 -12.62 29.61 1.95
CA GLU A 452 -14.08 29.67 2.01
C GLU A 452 -14.62 31.09 2.01
N VAL A 453 -13.96 32.01 2.71
CA VAL A 453 -14.34 33.44 2.72
C VAL A 453 -14.31 34.00 1.29
N PHE A 454 -13.31 33.63 0.49
CA PHE A 454 -13.24 34.01 -0.92
C PHE A 454 -14.39 33.39 -1.74
N LEU A 455 -14.62 32.09 -1.58
CA LEU A 455 -15.62 31.35 -2.36
C LEU A 455 -17.07 31.80 -2.12
N ARG A 456 -17.34 32.50 -1.01
CA ARG A 456 -18.67 33.03 -0.66
C ARG A 456 -19.06 34.30 -1.42
N ASP A 457 -18.12 35.00 -2.07
CA ASP A 457 -18.40 36.21 -2.85
C ASP A 457 -18.51 35.90 -4.36
N PRO A 458 -19.71 35.94 -4.97
CA PRO A 458 -19.91 35.67 -6.39
C PRO A 458 -19.12 36.61 -7.31
N SER A 459 -18.88 37.86 -6.86
CA SER A 459 -18.12 38.85 -7.63
C SER A 459 -16.66 38.40 -7.77
N SER A 460 -16.07 37.93 -6.67
CA SER A 460 -14.72 37.37 -6.60
C SER A 460 -14.53 36.19 -7.55
N VAL A 461 -15.47 35.25 -7.53
CA VAL A 461 -15.36 34.03 -8.31
C VAL A 461 -15.53 34.33 -9.81
N SER A 462 -16.44 35.22 -10.17
CA SER A 462 -16.64 35.62 -11.57
C SER A 462 -15.39 36.25 -12.17
N LEU A 463 -14.68 37.10 -11.43
CA LEU A 463 -13.47 37.80 -11.89
C LEU A 463 -12.35 36.84 -12.33
N ILE A 464 -12.29 35.65 -11.74
CA ILE A 464 -11.20 34.68 -11.93
C ILE A 464 -11.57 33.56 -12.91
N ASN A 465 -12.86 33.27 -13.11
CA ASN A 465 -13.31 32.02 -13.73
C ASN A 465 -14.36 32.18 -14.87
N GLY A 466 -14.81 33.39 -15.22
CA GLY A 466 -15.75 33.57 -16.33
C GLY A 466 -16.24 35.01 -16.55
N PRO A 467 -17.19 35.25 -17.48
CA PRO A 467 -17.75 36.57 -17.68
C PRO A 467 -18.49 37.05 -16.43
N PHE A 468 -18.34 38.34 -16.10
CA PHE A 468 -18.89 38.96 -14.90
C PHE A 468 -20.43 38.87 -14.86
N THR A 469 -20.97 38.03 -13.97
CA THR A 469 -22.41 37.99 -13.67
C THR A 469 -22.64 37.94 -12.15
N ARG A 470 -23.60 38.72 -11.66
CA ARG A 470 -23.95 38.78 -10.22
C ARG A 470 -24.50 37.46 -9.67
N THR A 471 -24.82 36.49 -10.54
CA THR A 471 -25.39 35.18 -10.23
C THR A 471 -24.41 34.03 -10.50
N TYR A 472 -23.13 34.32 -10.69
CA TYR A 472 -22.12 33.31 -11.02
C TYR A 472 -21.99 32.24 -9.92
N GLN A 473 -22.09 30.97 -10.32
CA GLN A 473 -21.81 29.82 -9.46
C GLN A 473 -20.58 29.07 -9.95
N LEU A 474 -19.70 28.70 -9.02
CA LEU A 474 -18.50 27.95 -9.35
C LEU A 474 -18.86 26.55 -9.89
N PRO A 475 -18.34 26.12 -11.06
CA PRO A 475 -18.58 24.79 -11.60
C PRO A 475 -18.24 23.68 -10.60
N VAL A 476 -18.92 22.54 -10.72
CA VAL A 476 -18.70 21.37 -9.85
C VAL A 476 -17.24 20.94 -9.90
N GLU A 477 -16.65 20.91 -11.09
CA GLU A 477 -15.28 20.50 -11.36
C GLU A 477 -14.26 21.40 -10.66
N SER A 478 -14.46 22.72 -10.67
CA SER A 478 -13.60 23.65 -9.95
C SER A 478 -13.72 23.50 -8.44
N ARG A 479 -14.91 23.16 -7.92
CA ARG A 479 -15.08 22.82 -6.49
C ARG A 479 -14.36 21.53 -6.11
N ILE A 480 -14.43 20.50 -6.95
CA ILE A 480 -13.66 19.26 -6.78
C ILE A 480 -12.16 19.56 -6.80
N ALA A 481 -11.70 20.42 -7.69
CA ALA A 481 -10.29 20.82 -7.76
C ALA A 481 -9.80 21.50 -6.47
N VAL A 482 -10.61 22.38 -5.85
CA VAL A 482 -10.27 22.97 -4.54
C VAL A 482 -10.12 21.88 -3.48
N ARG A 483 -11.07 20.93 -3.40
CA ARG A 483 -10.99 19.82 -2.44
C ARG A 483 -9.75 18.95 -2.67
N LYS A 484 -9.46 18.63 -3.93
CA LYS A 484 -8.29 17.82 -4.32
C LYS A 484 -6.96 18.51 -4.01
N MET A 485 -6.87 19.83 -4.19
CA MET A 485 -5.71 20.59 -3.72
C MET A 485 -5.59 20.51 -2.21
N MET A 486 -6.68 20.75 -1.47
CA MET A 486 -6.67 20.75 -0.01
C MET A 486 -6.29 19.38 0.58
N SER A 487 -6.75 18.27 -0.02
CA SER A 487 -6.42 16.93 0.46
C SER A 487 -4.93 16.60 0.39
N ARG A 488 -4.13 17.29 -0.46
CA ARG A 488 -2.67 17.11 -0.51
C ARG A 488 -1.93 17.59 0.73
N TYR A 489 -2.60 18.33 1.61
CA TYR A 489 -2.00 18.94 2.79
C TYR A 489 -2.68 18.52 4.10
N TRP A 490 -3.88 17.93 4.02
CA TRP A 490 -4.62 17.50 5.20
C TRP A 490 -3.88 16.33 5.85
N GLU A 491 -3.36 16.54 7.07
CA GLU A 491 -2.53 15.59 7.81
C GLU A 491 -1.28 15.08 7.05
N ASN A 492 -0.94 15.70 5.92
CA ASN A 492 0.21 15.36 5.10
C ASN A 492 1.16 16.55 5.01
N PHE A 493 2.37 16.36 5.51
CA PHE A 493 3.46 17.33 5.51
C PHE A 493 4.70 16.82 4.75
N SER A 494 4.58 15.67 4.07
CA SER A 494 5.62 15.13 3.18
C SER A 494 5.64 15.88 1.85
N LEU A 495 6.60 15.60 0.95
CA LEU A 495 6.61 16.19 -0.40
C LEU A 495 5.40 15.77 -1.23
N PHE A 496 4.92 14.57 -0.97
CA PHE A 496 4.15 13.77 -1.90
C PHE A 496 2.66 14.08 -1.79
N ALA A 497 1.93 13.78 -2.84
CA ALA A 497 0.48 13.94 -2.91
C ALA A 497 -0.27 13.02 -1.92
N LEU A 498 0.40 12.00 -1.39
CA LEU A 498 -0.12 10.97 -0.49
C LEU A 498 0.61 10.96 0.85
N ASP A 499 -0.11 10.64 1.94
CA ASP A 499 0.53 10.18 3.18
C ASP A 499 1.09 8.77 2.97
N LEU A 500 2.38 8.71 2.60
CA LEU A 500 3.06 7.45 2.31
C LEU A 500 3.20 6.56 3.55
N CYS A 501 3.23 7.10 4.76
CA CYS A 501 3.28 6.27 5.97
C CYS A 501 2.00 5.45 6.09
N GLY A 502 0.84 6.10 6.04
CA GLY A 502 -0.45 5.43 6.06
C GLY A 502 -0.66 4.50 4.87
N ALA A 503 -0.20 4.89 3.67
CA ALA A 503 -0.31 4.06 2.48
C ALA A 503 0.48 2.76 2.61
N VAL A 504 1.74 2.81 3.07
CA VAL A 504 2.58 1.61 3.25
C VAL A 504 1.96 0.67 4.30
N MET A 505 1.39 1.23 5.37
CA MET A 505 0.68 0.43 6.39
C MET A 505 -0.52 -0.31 5.80
N ARG A 506 -1.34 0.35 4.96
CA ARG A 506 -2.49 -0.29 4.30
C ARG A 506 -2.06 -1.35 3.29
N GLN A 507 -1.05 -1.03 2.46
CA GLN A 507 -0.50 -1.98 1.49
C GLN A 507 0.11 -3.21 2.17
N GLY A 508 0.64 -3.06 3.39
CA GLY A 508 1.13 -4.17 4.20
C GLY A 508 0.09 -5.28 4.46
N ILE A 509 -1.22 -4.96 4.45
CA ILE A 509 -2.30 -5.95 4.59
C ILE A 509 -2.39 -6.81 3.31
N PHE A 510 -2.29 -6.19 2.14
CA PHE A 510 -2.26 -6.91 0.86
C PHE A 510 -1.02 -7.81 0.78
N VAL A 511 0.17 -7.28 1.08
CA VAL A 511 1.42 -8.04 1.09
C VAL A 511 1.31 -9.29 1.97
N GLU A 512 0.79 -9.13 3.18
CA GLU A 512 0.60 -10.23 4.12
C GLU A 512 -0.38 -11.29 3.59
N LYS A 513 -1.49 -10.88 2.97
CA LYS A 513 -2.45 -11.80 2.32
C LYS A 513 -1.79 -12.57 1.18
N MET A 514 -1.03 -11.91 0.32
CA MET A 514 -0.35 -12.55 -0.81
C MET A 514 0.69 -13.58 -0.35
N CYS A 515 1.48 -13.25 0.68
CA CYS A 515 2.46 -14.17 1.24
C CYS A 515 1.79 -15.39 1.90
N ARG A 516 0.66 -15.18 2.58
CA ARG A 516 -0.12 -16.27 3.20
C ARG A 516 -0.75 -17.23 2.18
N LEU A 517 -1.13 -16.75 0.99
CA LEU A 517 -1.64 -17.60 -0.09
C LEU A 517 -0.56 -18.50 -0.69
N ASP A 518 0.70 -18.06 -0.60
CA ASP A 518 1.90 -18.81 -0.95
C ASP A 518 1.97 -19.32 -2.39
N TRP A 519 1.46 -18.53 -3.34
CA TRP A 519 1.47 -18.88 -4.77
C TRP A 519 2.84 -19.12 -5.34
N LEU A 520 3.87 -18.50 -4.77
CA LEU A 520 5.22 -18.53 -5.30
C LEU A 520 5.85 -19.92 -5.16
N HIS A 521 5.51 -20.66 -4.10
CA HIS A 521 5.93 -22.05 -3.89
C HIS A 521 4.99 -23.07 -4.55
N SER A 522 4.05 -22.60 -5.39
CA SER A 522 3.10 -23.46 -6.06
C SER A 522 3.70 -24.21 -7.25
N PRO A 523 3.52 -25.53 -7.37
CA PRO A 523 3.83 -26.24 -8.62
C PRO A 523 3.03 -25.72 -9.83
N ALA A 524 1.89 -25.06 -9.58
CA ALA A 524 1.03 -24.44 -10.58
C ALA A 524 1.15 -22.91 -10.62
N ALA A 525 2.19 -22.31 -10.03
CA ALA A 525 2.34 -20.85 -9.91
C ALA A 525 2.19 -20.14 -11.26
N ARG A 526 2.82 -20.67 -12.31
CA ARG A 526 2.73 -20.13 -13.68
C ARG A 526 1.30 -20.18 -14.22
N ASP A 527 0.61 -21.31 -14.08
CA ASP A 527 -0.78 -21.46 -14.51
C ASP A 527 -1.72 -20.52 -13.73
N THR A 528 -1.47 -20.32 -12.43
CA THR A 528 -2.18 -19.33 -11.60
C THR A 528 -1.97 -17.92 -12.15
N MET A 529 -0.73 -17.55 -12.53
CA MET A 529 -0.46 -16.24 -13.16
C MET A 529 -1.19 -16.07 -14.50
N GLU A 530 -1.27 -17.12 -15.33
CA GLU A 530 -1.99 -17.06 -16.61
C GLU A 530 -3.49 -16.84 -16.41
N ARG A 531 -4.10 -17.55 -15.44
CA ARG A 531 -5.52 -17.38 -15.10
C ARG A 531 -5.81 -15.98 -14.58
N LEU A 532 -5.01 -15.47 -13.64
CA LEU A 532 -5.26 -14.13 -13.08
C LEU A 532 -5.04 -13.01 -14.11
N LEU A 533 -4.12 -13.18 -15.07
CA LEU A 533 -3.94 -12.21 -16.16
C LEU A 533 -5.16 -12.19 -17.10
N THR A 534 -5.75 -13.36 -17.35
CA THR A 534 -7.01 -13.47 -18.10
C THR A 534 -8.15 -12.79 -17.34
N LYS A 535 -8.27 -13.07 -16.05
CA LYS A 535 -9.28 -12.47 -15.16
C LYS A 535 -9.12 -10.95 -15.05
N TYR A 536 -7.90 -10.44 -15.00
CA TYR A 536 -7.60 -9.00 -15.00
C TYR A 536 -8.02 -8.31 -16.31
N LYS A 537 -7.78 -8.93 -17.48
CA LYS A 537 -8.24 -8.39 -18.76
C LYS A 537 -9.76 -8.28 -18.79
N ARG A 538 -10.46 -9.34 -18.34
CA ARG A 538 -11.90 -9.38 -18.18
C ARG A 538 -12.41 -8.31 -17.21
N PHE A 539 -11.78 -8.17 -16.04
CA PHE A 539 -12.09 -7.10 -15.08
C PHE A 539 -12.04 -5.70 -15.71
N MET A 540 -11.03 -5.45 -16.55
CA MET A 540 -10.90 -4.20 -17.30
C MET A 540 -11.95 -4.03 -18.41
N ASP A 541 -12.46 -5.11 -19.00
CA ASP A 541 -13.61 -5.07 -19.93
C ASP A 541 -14.91 -4.73 -19.16
N ILE A 542 -15.13 -5.31 -17.98
CA ILE A 542 -16.27 -4.95 -17.11
C ILE A 542 -16.22 -3.45 -16.79
N MET A 543 -15.05 -2.94 -16.40
CA MET A 543 -14.88 -1.52 -16.09
C MET A 543 -15.18 -0.62 -17.30
N GLN A 544 -14.96 -1.11 -18.52
CA GLN A 544 -15.30 -0.42 -19.76
C GLN A 544 -16.80 -0.41 -20.02
N ALA A 545 -17.47 -1.56 -19.82
CA ALA A 545 -18.90 -1.72 -20.03
C ALA A 545 -19.74 -0.97 -18.97
N SER A 546 -19.22 -0.82 -17.75
CA SER A 546 -19.94 -0.28 -16.59
C SER A 546 -19.32 1.02 -16.09
N GLN A 547 -19.21 2.01 -16.97
CA GLN A 547 -18.61 3.31 -16.61
C GLN A 547 -19.34 3.98 -15.45
N GLY A 548 -18.58 4.33 -14.41
CA GLY A 548 -19.11 4.99 -13.20
C GLY A 548 -19.48 4.04 -12.08
N GLN A 549 -19.51 2.72 -12.31
CA GLN A 549 -19.62 1.72 -11.23
C GLN A 549 -18.27 1.51 -10.55
N LEU A 550 -18.30 1.28 -9.24
CA LEU A 550 -17.13 0.89 -8.49
C LEU A 550 -16.96 -0.62 -8.61
N LEU A 551 -15.82 -1.06 -9.16
CA LEU A 551 -15.51 -2.48 -9.26
C LEU A 551 -14.53 -2.87 -8.16
N VAL A 552 -14.78 -4.01 -7.52
CA VAL A 552 -13.92 -4.53 -6.45
C VAL A 552 -13.08 -5.70 -6.99
N PRO A 553 -11.75 -5.59 -7.05
CA PRO A 553 -10.90 -6.68 -7.51
C PRO A 553 -10.82 -7.80 -6.47
N THR A 554 -10.75 -9.04 -6.94
CA THR A 554 -10.28 -10.19 -6.13
C THR A 554 -8.75 -10.12 -5.98
N LEU A 555 -8.15 -10.82 -5.00
CA LEU A 555 -6.70 -10.73 -4.72
C LEU A 555 -5.82 -11.07 -5.93
N ASP A 556 -6.27 -12.00 -6.78
CA ASP A 556 -5.59 -12.39 -8.01
C ASP A 556 -5.66 -11.31 -9.10
N VAL A 557 -6.83 -10.69 -9.28
CA VAL A 557 -6.99 -9.51 -10.14
C VAL A 557 -6.16 -8.33 -9.63
N ASP A 558 -6.13 -8.13 -8.32
CA ASP A 558 -5.43 -7.01 -7.70
C ASP A 558 -3.92 -7.15 -7.86
N LEU A 559 -3.35 -8.37 -7.73
CA LEU A 559 -1.95 -8.63 -8.05
C LEU A 559 -1.58 -8.26 -9.49
N ALA A 560 -2.39 -8.68 -10.48
CA ALA A 560 -2.16 -8.30 -11.89
C ALA A 560 -2.26 -6.78 -12.08
N TRP A 561 -3.23 -6.15 -11.42
CA TRP A 561 -3.43 -4.72 -11.51
C TRP A 561 -2.26 -3.94 -10.90
N HIS A 562 -1.82 -4.31 -9.70
CA HIS A 562 -0.63 -3.74 -9.05
C HIS A 562 0.61 -3.94 -9.92
N THR A 563 0.77 -5.13 -10.54
CA THR A 563 1.87 -5.41 -11.47
C THR A 563 1.85 -4.48 -12.68
N HIS A 564 0.67 -4.16 -13.23
CA HIS A 564 0.54 -3.21 -14.33
C HIS A 564 0.97 -1.80 -13.92
N GLN A 565 0.57 -1.37 -12.72
CA GLN A 565 0.93 -0.05 -12.17
C GLN A 565 2.44 0.14 -11.99
N MET A 566 3.21 -0.96 -11.86
CA MET A 566 4.68 -0.91 -11.83
C MET A 566 5.31 -0.55 -13.19
N SER A 567 4.52 -0.47 -14.26
CA SER A 567 4.87 0.13 -15.56
C SER A 567 3.96 1.34 -15.83
N PRO A 568 4.18 2.50 -15.19
CA PRO A 568 3.20 3.60 -15.13
C PRO A 568 2.77 4.13 -16.50
N SER A 569 3.71 4.27 -17.44
CA SER A 569 3.42 4.71 -18.80
C SER A 569 2.54 3.72 -19.58
N LYS A 570 2.78 2.41 -19.42
CA LYS A 570 1.97 1.34 -20.02
C LYS A 570 0.57 1.30 -19.43
N TYR A 571 0.49 1.33 -18.10
CA TYR A 571 -0.78 1.37 -17.39
C TYR A 571 -1.62 2.60 -17.75
N TYR A 572 -0.99 3.78 -17.82
CA TYR A 572 -1.64 5.01 -18.30
C TYR A 572 -2.15 4.85 -19.73
N CYS A 573 -1.32 4.38 -20.66
CA CYS A 573 -1.74 4.16 -22.05
C CYS A 573 -2.91 3.19 -22.15
N TYR A 574 -2.83 2.06 -21.45
CA TYR A 574 -3.83 1.00 -21.46
C TYR A 574 -5.18 1.51 -20.96
N THR A 575 -5.19 2.13 -19.77
CA THR A 575 -6.43 2.64 -19.15
C THR A 575 -7.02 3.82 -19.91
N VAL A 576 -6.20 4.78 -20.35
CA VAL A 576 -6.71 5.94 -21.12
C VAL A 576 -7.24 5.50 -22.48
N THR A 577 -6.61 4.54 -23.16
CA THR A 577 -7.10 4.03 -24.45
C THR A 577 -8.40 3.25 -24.29
N LYS A 578 -8.47 2.38 -23.27
CA LYS A 578 -9.62 1.49 -23.08
C LYS A 578 -10.82 2.20 -22.42
N LEU A 579 -10.56 3.09 -21.47
CA LEU A 579 -11.58 3.67 -20.57
C LEU A 579 -11.72 5.19 -20.71
N SER A 580 -10.94 5.84 -21.58
CA SER A 580 -10.89 7.31 -21.74
C SER A 580 -10.49 8.10 -20.48
N ARG A 581 -10.11 7.40 -19.41
CA ARG A 581 -9.66 7.95 -18.13
C ARG A 581 -8.46 7.16 -17.61
N PHE A 582 -7.56 7.85 -16.94
CA PHE A 582 -6.51 7.22 -16.17
C PHE A 582 -7.11 6.68 -14.87
N VAL A 583 -7.18 5.36 -14.73
CA VAL A 583 -7.84 4.72 -13.59
C VAL A 583 -6.93 4.79 -12.36
N ASP A 584 -7.47 5.27 -11.24
CA ASP A 584 -6.78 5.27 -9.96
C ASP A 584 -6.98 3.94 -9.21
N HIS A 585 -6.14 3.67 -8.22
CA HIS A 585 -6.31 2.57 -7.28
C HIS A 585 -6.53 3.20 -5.89
N ASP A 586 -7.80 3.32 -5.49
CA ASP A 586 -8.17 3.94 -4.22
C ASP A 586 -8.29 2.86 -3.14
N ASP A 587 -7.33 2.87 -2.21
CA ASP A 587 -7.25 1.91 -1.11
C ASP A 587 -7.97 2.39 0.18
N LYS A 588 -8.74 3.49 0.11
CA LYS A 588 -9.45 4.09 1.26
C LYS A 588 -10.99 3.96 1.20
N ILE A 589 -11.50 3.06 0.38
CA ILE A 589 -12.94 2.87 0.22
C ILE A 589 -13.54 2.22 1.49
N ASP A 590 -14.69 2.74 1.93
CA ASP A 590 -15.44 2.21 3.09
C ASP A 590 -15.85 0.75 2.90
N GLU A 591 -15.74 -0.05 3.96
CA GLU A 591 -15.94 -1.50 3.95
C GLU A 591 -17.37 -1.90 3.55
N ALA A 592 -18.39 -1.15 4.01
CA ALA A 592 -19.78 -1.46 3.66
C ALA A 592 -20.03 -1.25 2.15
N LYS A 593 -19.42 -0.20 1.58
CA LYS A 593 -19.46 0.06 0.14
C LYS A 593 -18.70 -1.00 -0.65
N LEU A 594 -17.60 -1.54 -0.11
CA LEU A 594 -16.86 -2.62 -0.75
C LEU A 594 -17.69 -3.90 -0.86
N SER A 595 -18.46 -4.28 0.17
CA SER A 595 -19.26 -5.51 0.13
C SER A 595 -20.34 -5.47 -0.95
N GLU A 596 -21.14 -4.39 -1.02
CA GLU A 596 -22.20 -4.24 -2.04
C GLU A 596 -21.61 -4.26 -3.46
N GLN A 597 -20.51 -3.55 -3.66
CA GLN A 597 -19.87 -3.43 -4.98
C GLN A 597 -19.13 -4.71 -5.38
N PHE A 598 -18.67 -5.50 -4.40
CA PHE A 598 -18.09 -6.82 -4.63
C PHE A 598 -19.15 -7.82 -5.08
N GLU A 599 -20.33 -7.84 -4.46
CA GLU A 599 -21.46 -8.67 -4.89
C GLU A 599 -21.86 -8.32 -6.33
N TRP A 600 -22.01 -7.02 -6.61
CA TRP A 600 -22.32 -6.54 -7.96
C TRP A 600 -21.25 -6.97 -8.98
N THR A 601 -19.97 -6.76 -8.68
CA THR A 601 -18.86 -7.16 -9.56
C THR A 601 -18.87 -8.67 -9.82
N SER A 602 -19.12 -9.47 -8.78
CA SER A 602 -19.18 -10.93 -8.87
C SER A 602 -20.29 -11.40 -9.80
N LYS A 603 -21.50 -10.83 -9.63
CA LYS A 603 -22.65 -11.13 -10.46
C LYS A 603 -22.40 -10.76 -11.92
N THR A 604 -21.92 -9.55 -12.19
CA THR A 604 -21.63 -9.09 -13.56
C THR A 604 -20.56 -9.93 -14.24
N TYR A 605 -19.52 -10.34 -13.50
CA TYR A 605 -18.49 -11.24 -14.05
C TYR A 605 -19.07 -12.61 -14.42
N GLN A 606 -19.89 -13.21 -13.54
CA GLN A 606 -20.56 -14.49 -13.79
C GLN A 606 -21.52 -14.41 -14.99
N GLU A 607 -22.26 -13.32 -15.13
CA GLU A 607 -23.19 -13.09 -16.25
C GLU A 607 -22.46 -12.94 -17.59
N MET A 608 -21.31 -12.25 -17.62
CA MET A 608 -20.58 -12.00 -18.87
C MET A 608 -19.67 -13.14 -19.30
N TYR A 609 -19.11 -13.90 -18.36
CA TYR A 609 -18.09 -14.91 -18.66
C TYR A 609 -18.47 -16.34 -18.31
N GLY A 610 -19.59 -16.56 -17.60
CA GLY A 610 -20.03 -17.91 -17.21
C GLY A 610 -19.14 -18.58 -16.16
N GLU A 611 -18.22 -17.84 -15.54
CA GLU A 611 -17.26 -18.33 -14.54
C GLU A 611 -17.43 -17.59 -13.21
N VAL A 612 -17.13 -18.28 -12.11
CA VAL A 612 -17.24 -17.71 -10.75
C VAL A 612 -16.15 -16.66 -10.55
N TYR A 613 -16.53 -15.49 -10.02
CA TYR A 613 -15.59 -14.39 -9.82
C TYR A 613 -14.69 -14.60 -8.60
N SER A 614 -15.23 -15.10 -7.49
CA SER A 614 -14.49 -15.34 -6.25
C SER A 614 -14.55 -16.81 -5.88
N GLU A 615 -13.39 -17.46 -5.86
CA GLU A 615 -13.20 -18.83 -5.43
C GLU A 615 -11.98 -18.87 -4.48
N CYS A 616 -11.82 -19.94 -3.70
CA CYS A 616 -10.63 -20.08 -2.87
C CYS A 616 -9.38 -20.18 -3.74
N THR A 617 -8.54 -19.15 -3.72
CA THR A 617 -7.29 -19.07 -4.48
C THR A 617 -6.07 -19.51 -3.67
N CYS A 618 -6.20 -20.23 -2.56
CA CYS A 618 -5.01 -20.71 -1.84
C CYS A 618 -4.19 -21.69 -2.70
N TRP A 619 -2.88 -21.81 -2.41
CA TRP A 619 -1.98 -22.69 -3.15
C TRP A 619 -2.55 -24.09 -3.46
N TYR A 620 -3.15 -24.74 -2.45
CA TYR A 620 -3.76 -26.06 -2.59
C TYR A 620 -4.90 -26.06 -3.62
N CYS A 621 -5.86 -25.15 -3.47
CA CYS A 621 -7.02 -25.04 -4.36
C CYS A 621 -6.61 -24.68 -5.80
N GLU A 622 -5.56 -23.87 -5.98
CA GLU A 622 -5.01 -23.53 -7.31
C GLU A 622 -4.32 -24.73 -7.97
N THR A 623 -3.61 -25.55 -7.20
CA THR A 623 -2.96 -26.78 -7.72
C THR A 623 -4.01 -27.78 -8.21
N ILE A 624 -5.02 -28.06 -7.38
CA ILE A 624 -6.13 -28.96 -7.74
C ILE A 624 -6.92 -28.43 -8.95
N ARG A 625 -7.21 -27.13 -9.02
CA ARG A 625 -7.92 -26.56 -10.19
C ARG A 625 -7.12 -26.67 -11.49
N SER A 626 -5.80 -26.49 -11.43
CA SER A 626 -4.93 -26.67 -12.61
C SER A 626 -5.01 -28.10 -13.14
N GLU A 627 -5.15 -29.09 -12.26
CA GLU A 627 -5.35 -30.50 -12.64
C GLU A 627 -6.71 -30.76 -13.30
N HIS A 628 -7.78 -30.08 -12.87
CA HIS A 628 -9.14 -30.28 -13.38
C HIS A 628 -9.47 -29.48 -14.65
N ILE A 629 -8.94 -28.26 -14.82
CA ILE A 629 -9.13 -27.44 -16.05
C ILE A 629 -8.43 -28.09 -17.26
N SER A 630 -7.40 -28.91 -17.01
CA SER A 630 -6.69 -29.74 -18.00
C SER A 630 -7.54 -30.88 -18.59
N GLY A 631 -8.85 -30.95 -18.32
CA GLY A 631 -9.75 -32.01 -18.78
C GLY A 631 -9.85 -32.20 -20.30
N LEU A 632 -9.49 -31.18 -21.09
CA LEU A 632 -9.40 -31.27 -22.56
C LEU A 632 -8.01 -31.71 -23.07
N GLY A 633 -6.99 -31.78 -22.20
CA GLY A 633 -5.61 -32.17 -22.52
C GLY A 633 -5.21 -33.60 -22.13
N LYS A 634 -6.14 -34.42 -21.61
CA LYS A 634 -5.87 -35.77 -21.07
C LYS A 634 -5.26 -36.78 -22.05
N ILE A 635 -5.10 -36.46 -23.33
CA ILE A 635 -4.61 -37.42 -24.33
C ILE A 635 -3.09 -37.33 -24.54
N PHE A 636 -2.39 -36.26 -24.16
CA PHE A 636 -0.95 -36.15 -24.44
C PHE A 636 -0.15 -35.36 -23.38
N SER A 637 0.10 -35.92 -22.18
CA SER A 637 1.31 -35.60 -21.38
C SER A 637 1.42 -36.39 -20.06
N PRO A 638 2.44 -37.25 -19.88
CA PRO A 638 2.69 -37.97 -18.62
C PRO A 638 3.23 -37.08 -17.47
N LYS A 639 3.58 -35.81 -17.72
CA LYS A 639 4.10 -34.87 -16.71
C LYS A 639 3.03 -34.35 -15.73
N LEU A 640 1.79 -34.13 -16.20
CA LEU A 640 0.68 -33.61 -15.38
C LEU A 640 0.16 -34.64 -14.35
N SER A 641 0.15 -35.94 -14.70
CA SER A 641 -0.21 -37.02 -13.77
C SER A 641 0.78 -37.17 -12.60
N LYS A 642 2.03 -36.71 -12.76
CA LYS A 642 3.06 -36.79 -11.72
C LYS A 642 2.88 -35.66 -10.69
N GLN A 643 2.43 -34.48 -11.13
CA GLN A 643 2.24 -33.30 -10.27
C GLN A 643 1.11 -33.48 -9.25
N GLY A 644 -0.05 -34.03 -9.64
CA GLY A 644 -1.14 -34.29 -8.69
C GLY A 644 -0.84 -35.36 -7.64
N LYS A 645 -0.08 -36.40 -8.02
CA LYS A 645 0.43 -37.39 -7.07
C LYS A 645 1.44 -36.79 -6.08
N ILE A 646 2.23 -35.80 -6.52
CA ILE A 646 3.18 -35.09 -5.66
C ILE A 646 2.46 -34.13 -4.70
N ALA A 647 1.45 -33.40 -5.16
CA ALA A 647 0.61 -32.55 -4.31
C ALA A 647 -0.12 -33.39 -3.24
N GLU A 648 -0.77 -34.49 -3.66
CA GLU A 648 -1.48 -35.40 -2.76
C GLU A 648 -0.50 -36.07 -1.75
N SER A 649 0.68 -36.50 -2.20
CA SER A 649 1.73 -37.07 -1.33
C SER A 649 2.31 -36.04 -0.36
N PHE A 650 2.49 -34.78 -0.77
CA PHE A 650 3.00 -33.71 0.09
C PHE A 650 2.00 -33.32 1.19
N HIS A 651 0.71 -33.32 0.89
CA HIS A 651 -0.35 -33.06 1.86
C HIS A 651 -0.61 -34.25 2.80
N THR A 652 -0.58 -35.48 2.29
CA THR A 652 -0.78 -36.69 3.11
C THR A 652 0.42 -37.03 3.99
N SER A 653 1.64 -36.63 3.61
CA SER A 653 2.87 -36.87 4.38
C SER A 653 3.07 -35.96 5.59
N GLY A 654 2.24 -34.91 5.78
CA GLY A 654 2.44 -33.92 6.84
C GLY A 654 3.62 -32.97 6.62
N ALA A 655 4.34 -33.07 5.49
CA ALA A 655 5.39 -32.12 5.11
C ALA A 655 4.83 -30.70 4.87
N ALA A 656 3.58 -30.59 4.44
CA ALA A 656 2.84 -29.33 4.34
C ALA A 656 2.69 -28.59 5.69
N SER A 657 2.67 -29.32 6.82
CA SER A 657 2.61 -28.72 8.16
C SER A 657 3.95 -28.23 8.71
N LEU A 658 5.08 -28.61 8.08
CA LEU A 658 6.45 -28.29 8.52
C LEU A 658 7.03 -27.04 7.85
N ARG A 659 6.44 -26.56 6.74
CA ARG A 659 6.77 -25.25 6.15
C ARG A 659 5.74 -24.22 6.58
N THR A 660 6.15 -22.96 6.74
CA THR A 660 5.43 -21.85 7.39
C THR A 660 4.04 -21.48 6.80
N CYS A 661 3.51 -22.24 5.84
CA CYS A 661 2.27 -21.93 5.10
C CYS A 661 1.29 -23.12 5.00
N ALA A 662 1.02 -23.86 6.10
CA ALA A 662 -0.11 -24.79 6.09
C ALA A 662 -1.48 -24.06 6.17
N PRO A 663 -2.44 -24.33 5.26
CA PRO A 663 -3.79 -23.77 5.29
C PRO A 663 -4.59 -24.35 6.47
N THR A 664 -5.24 -23.49 7.25
CA THR A 664 -6.35 -23.87 8.13
C THR A 664 -7.47 -24.48 7.27
N PRO A 665 -8.29 -25.41 7.78
CA PRO A 665 -9.42 -25.96 7.03
C PRO A 665 -10.30 -24.81 6.53
N CYS A 666 -10.60 -24.80 5.23
CA CYS A 666 -11.38 -23.77 4.56
C CYS A 666 -12.65 -23.43 5.35
N GLN A 667 -12.61 -22.33 6.06
CA GLN A 667 -13.79 -21.58 6.47
C GLN A 667 -13.88 -20.40 5.48
N PRO A 668 -15.08 -20.07 4.97
CA PRO A 668 -15.26 -18.86 4.16
C PRO A 668 -14.63 -17.66 4.88
N HIS A 669 -13.93 -16.82 4.11
CA HIS A 669 -13.32 -15.62 4.66
C HIS A 669 -14.44 -14.71 5.19
N PRO A 670 -14.21 -13.87 6.21
CA PRO A 670 -15.24 -12.98 6.74
C PRO A 670 -15.71 -11.87 5.77
N ASN A 671 -15.27 -11.91 4.51
CA ASN A 671 -15.81 -11.11 3.40
C ASN A 671 -16.72 -11.94 2.45
N ASP A 672 -17.03 -13.19 2.82
CA ASP A 672 -17.94 -14.08 2.09
C ASP A 672 -19.36 -14.10 2.70
N ASN A 673 -19.78 -13.00 3.35
CA ASN A 673 -21.17 -12.73 3.73
C ASN A 673 -21.59 -11.33 3.30
#